data_AF-A0A931CII3-F1
#
_entry.id   AF-A0A931CII3-F1
#
_cell.length_a   1.000
_cell.length_b   1.000
_cell.length_c   1.000
_cell.angle_alpha   90.00
_cell.angle_beta   90.00
_cell.angle_gamma   90.00
#
_symmetry.space_group_name_H-M   'P 1'
#
loop_
_entity.id
_entity.type
_entity.pdbx_description
1 polymer ?
#
loop_
_entity_poly.entity_id
_entity_poly.type
_entity_poly.pdbx_seq_one_letter_code
_entity_poly.pdbx_strand_id
1 'polypeptide(L)'
;MTSAPSEYPCPYCGTPASAESGCPSCGRAPDPDAIEVIRLDAEIAGLNQRLQAARAELDGIQRQLTDTTTRRNAAASRVSDAVRTTMTTAAPRPVPAPPPPPTEPRLATLTVQNVLFTLGGLLLLVAAAVFTAVAWAQVGVLGRALLLGAATAAILAVPPIAARRGLTAAAETLAAVGLLMILLDGYAAWAVDFLGVAGTPPEAYAAAVCTVTAATALGYGHLVGLTGPRVAALLIIQPALPLAMASLDPGALGWSLALTGVAALNVAVLRLRPARFRADGIGLVAYVCGAGAAGLAALLAFTELLLAGDAARAAASGGVLVLVTLVVVGAAGLSGNRPAQAITGGLLVGALGIAAGGWAVRLEPGTAALRLALVALLLSGLVALARRRLPGNVGQGPWIGALAVAAVPAVAVTGWALVAARRSVLAARPLLDAPWTETVTGLGWDLPVAAVAVVCAYLLLLPARTRIDLALAAIVLVGFLVPAAFRLPWWSAAIAGMLVAAVALALATRAAGRTTLAIRLGLGATAAGHALLAGLGRPGVAAGVCAAIALIGIGTALAVRSGPRRADAGAGALTAGLLAVPAAVWLALIAADVSPTVQVRAVFGVIVLLCAAVRLLPWYAAEALAVALLLTTASPVWALAGTDPVALYAAAALLLIAALVATRGGFAGTYASAVPVPAAVLIAATGADLAVVLVEPYRELTTIWSGTTPAVPPVAWSTVAALLLTALAAALAGLLTGRTASPALLRATDPAGNGPPSAAAPAGNRPASAADPAGNGPLSDAGPAGDSSSSAADPAGDSPPSPAGNGPIEPAGPAGAPIPNWRAAAMAAMPLIGLAIPLAFAAAGTSWPAVPISGLVVGLAGLIAAALAPASAGTLLSALLFGALAAAGLAGSTPTHGATLTALGLLVVAAAVIGTSGRDLAVRTAGWVTGAVAVGALAYTSGDAAGLNGDGIALAVLAAAAVAAALNWILVRYRPREATPVAAVAQSTAVVALFLTDSAERAAIVCTLWSTVLVVRAVLPGESRRTRFRYALAAALTVLLGWWLFLVSIEVDTPEVYTLPAAALAVFLGWLARRDRPGLPSWTAYGPALAAAFLPTLAVIAGSTSDDPQYARRLLLGVGALAVLVAGARARVQAPVVAGGGVLTLVALHEVIQFWDLVPRWVPLAVGGLLLVGIATTMEQRRRDLLRLRNAVGRMS
;
A
#
# COMPACT_ATOMS: atom_id res chain seq x y z
N MET A 1 55.94 -26.82 -4.29
CA MET A 1 56.78 -28.03 -4.17
C MET A 1 57.50 -27.92 -2.85
N THR A 2 57.12 -28.72 -1.86
CA THR A 2 57.87 -28.86 -0.61
C THR A 2 59.15 -29.64 -0.89
N SER A 3 60.24 -29.31 -0.21
CA SER A 3 61.47 -30.10 -0.23
C SER A 3 61.18 -31.53 0.25
N ALA A 4 61.74 -32.54 -0.41
CA ALA A 4 61.64 -33.91 0.06
C ALA A 4 62.25 -34.02 1.48
N PRO A 5 61.65 -34.79 2.40
CA PRO A 5 62.21 -34.99 3.73
C PRO A 5 63.55 -35.71 3.61
N SER A 6 64.63 -35.05 4.01
CA SER A 6 66.00 -35.58 3.93
C SER A 6 66.28 -36.67 4.96
N GLU A 7 65.47 -36.75 6.00
CA GLU A 7 65.58 -37.71 7.10
C GLU A 7 64.26 -38.44 7.35
N TYR A 8 64.36 -39.72 7.71
CA TYR A 8 63.25 -40.58 8.11
C TYR A 8 63.69 -41.46 9.30
N PRO A 9 62.79 -41.89 10.20
CA PRO A 9 63.15 -42.79 11.30
C PRO A 9 63.51 -44.18 10.75
N CYS A 10 64.69 -44.71 11.07
CA CYS A 10 65.10 -46.02 10.58
C CYS A 10 64.18 -47.13 11.17
N PRO A 11 63.46 -47.91 10.34
CA PRO A 11 62.45 -48.87 10.83
C PRO A 11 63.04 -50.02 11.65
N TYR A 12 64.36 -50.21 11.64
CA TYR A 12 65.04 -51.26 12.41
C TYR A 12 65.53 -50.81 13.81
N CYS A 13 65.76 -49.52 14.02
CA CYS A 13 66.43 -49.03 15.26
C CYS A 13 65.99 -47.64 15.73
N GLY A 14 65.07 -46.98 15.05
CA GLY A 14 64.46 -45.71 15.46
C GLY A 14 65.32 -44.45 15.30
N THR A 15 66.65 -44.56 15.17
CA THR A 15 67.52 -43.41 14.89
C THR A 15 67.18 -42.78 13.53
N PRO A 16 67.23 -41.43 13.41
CA PRO A 16 67.05 -40.78 12.12
C PRO A 16 68.11 -41.25 11.12
N ALA A 17 67.66 -41.56 9.91
CA ALA A 17 68.46 -42.02 8.79
C ALA A 17 68.30 -41.04 7.62
N SER A 18 69.39 -40.80 6.91
CA SER A 18 69.39 -39.93 5.73
C SER A 18 68.85 -40.68 4.52
N ALA A 19 68.04 -39.99 3.71
CA ALA A 19 67.58 -40.47 2.41
C ALA A 19 68.73 -40.73 1.41
N GLU A 20 69.90 -40.09 1.61
CA GLU A 20 71.07 -40.22 0.75
C GLU A 20 72.10 -41.23 1.29
N SER A 21 72.40 -41.18 2.60
CA SER A 21 73.49 -41.98 3.21
C SER A 21 73.02 -43.13 4.11
N GLY A 22 71.72 -43.30 4.30
CA GLY A 22 71.14 -44.35 5.14
C GLY A 22 71.25 -44.09 6.64
N CYS A 23 71.20 -45.16 7.43
CA CYS A 23 71.19 -45.09 8.90
C CYS A 23 72.61 -45.13 9.49
N PRO A 24 73.09 -44.04 10.13
CA PRO A 24 74.44 -43.98 10.68
C PRO A 24 74.66 -44.91 11.89
N SER A 25 73.60 -45.31 12.61
CA SER A 25 73.72 -46.14 13.81
C SER A 25 73.78 -47.65 13.55
N CYS A 26 73.24 -48.14 12.42
CA CYS A 26 73.20 -49.57 12.10
C CYS A 26 73.79 -49.92 10.72
N GLY A 27 74.30 -48.94 9.98
CA GLY A 27 74.98 -49.12 8.69
C GLY A 27 74.09 -49.57 7.54
N ARG A 28 72.76 -49.59 7.71
CA ARG A 28 71.82 -49.89 6.62
C ARG A 28 71.74 -48.74 5.62
N ALA A 29 71.74 -49.07 4.33
CA ALA A 29 71.46 -48.16 3.22
C ALA A 29 70.06 -47.51 3.33
N PRO A 30 69.76 -46.45 2.55
CA PRO A 30 68.44 -45.83 2.49
C PRO A 30 67.31 -46.84 2.24
N ASP A 31 66.21 -46.68 2.97
CA ASP A 31 65.01 -47.51 2.88
C ASP A 31 63.94 -46.73 2.09
N PRO A 32 63.64 -47.12 0.83
CA PRO A 32 62.81 -46.31 -0.06
C PRO A 32 61.35 -46.23 0.39
N ASP A 33 60.82 -47.31 0.98
CA ASP A 33 59.43 -47.35 1.45
C ASP A 33 59.25 -46.47 2.69
N ALA A 34 60.24 -46.44 3.59
CA ALA A 34 60.23 -45.56 4.76
C ALA A 34 60.32 -44.06 4.37
N ILE A 35 61.07 -43.72 3.32
CA ILE A 35 61.13 -42.35 2.77
C ILE A 35 59.77 -41.97 2.14
N GLU A 36 59.15 -42.89 1.39
CA GLU A 36 57.86 -42.67 0.75
C GLU A 36 56.72 -42.44 1.77
N VAL A 37 56.74 -43.16 2.91
CA VAL A 37 55.80 -42.93 4.02
C VAL A 37 55.90 -41.51 4.56
N ILE A 38 57.10 -41.01 4.89
CA ILE A 38 57.26 -39.64 5.41
C ILE A 38 56.88 -38.59 4.35
N ARG A 39 57.10 -38.86 3.06
CA ARG A 39 56.64 -38.00 1.96
C ARG A 39 55.10 -37.94 1.90
N LEU A 40 54.43 -39.08 2.05
CA LEU A 40 52.96 -39.19 2.03
C LEU A 40 52.33 -38.59 3.29
N ASP A 41 52.92 -38.75 4.47
CA ASP A 41 52.45 -38.10 5.71
C ASP A 41 52.46 -36.57 5.59
N ALA A 42 53.50 -36.00 4.98
CA ALA A 42 53.58 -34.56 4.70
C ALA A 42 52.49 -34.10 3.71
N GLU A 43 52.16 -34.90 2.70
CA GLU A 43 51.07 -34.61 1.77
C GLU A 43 49.69 -34.72 2.45
N ILE A 44 49.47 -35.75 3.27
CA ILE A 44 48.26 -35.97 4.07
C ILE A 44 48.05 -34.81 5.06
N ALA A 45 49.11 -34.29 5.68
CA ALA A 45 49.04 -33.11 6.53
C ALA A 45 48.56 -31.87 5.74
N GLY A 46 49.13 -31.64 4.55
CA GLY A 46 48.73 -30.54 3.66
C GLY A 46 47.29 -30.66 3.15
N LEU A 47 46.82 -31.88 2.84
CA LEU A 47 45.43 -32.14 2.45
C LEU A 47 44.46 -31.92 3.61
N ASN A 48 44.81 -32.36 4.83
CA ASN A 48 44.01 -32.12 6.03
C ASN A 48 43.86 -30.62 6.34
N GLN A 49 44.92 -29.82 6.15
CA GLN A 49 44.85 -28.36 6.34
C GLN A 49 43.87 -27.71 5.36
N ARG A 50 43.88 -28.10 4.07
CA ARG A 50 42.90 -27.62 3.07
C ARG A 50 41.46 -28.05 3.43
N LEU A 51 41.29 -29.29 3.91
CA LEU A 51 39.99 -29.81 4.33
C LEU A 51 39.42 -29.06 5.56
N GLN A 52 40.27 -28.65 6.50
CA GLN A 52 39.87 -27.79 7.62
C GLN A 52 39.46 -26.38 7.16
N ALA A 53 40.20 -25.78 6.23
CA ALA A 53 39.86 -24.47 5.67
C ALA A 53 38.49 -24.48 4.94
N ALA A 54 38.24 -25.48 4.09
CA ALA A 54 36.97 -25.63 3.37
C ALA A 54 35.77 -25.87 4.31
N ARG A 55 35.98 -26.56 5.45
CA ARG A 55 34.95 -26.71 6.50
C ARG A 55 34.62 -25.38 7.19
N ALA A 56 35.64 -24.59 7.55
CA ALA A 56 35.46 -23.28 8.18
C ALA A 56 34.71 -22.28 7.27
N GLU A 57 34.94 -22.36 5.95
CA GLU A 57 34.19 -21.60 4.95
C GLU A 57 32.71 -22.04 4.89
N LEU A 58 32.44 -23.35 4.83
CA LEU A 58 31.09 -23.91 4.85
C LEU A 58 30.31 -23.49 6.11
N ASP A 59 30.95 -23.55 7.28
CA ASP A 59 30.38 -23.09 8.56
C ASP A 59 30.08 -21.58 8.55
N GLY A 60 30.86 -20.79 7.80
CA GLY A 60 30.59 -19.38 7.54
C GLY A 60 29.28 -19.18 6.75
N ILE A 61 29.13 -19.90 5.65
CA ILE A 61 27.94 -19.85 4.79
C ILE A 61 26.69 -20.32 5.53
N GLN A 62 26.78 -21.40 6.32
CA GLN A 62 25.65 -21.90 7.13
C GLN A 62 25.19 -20.88 8.18
N ARG A 63 26.12 -20.17 8.84
CA ARG A 63 25.78 -19.09 9.78
C ARG A 63 25.04 -17.93 9.09
N GLN A 64 25.51 -17.51 7.91
CA GLN A 64 24.85 -16.47 7.12
C GLN A 64 23.43 -16.88 6.69
N LEU A 65 23.25 -18.14 6.27
CA LEU A 65 21.93 -18.69 5.91
C LEU A 65 20.98 -18.68 7.11
N THR A 66 21.44 -19.13 8.28
CA THR A 66 20.64 -19.21 9.51
C THR A 66 20.18 -17.82 9.98
N ASP A 67 21.09 -16.84 10.02
CA ASP A 67 20.77 -15.45 10.37
C ASP A 67 19.77 -14.85 9.37
N THR A 68 20.01 -15.02 8.06
CA THR A 68 19.08 -14.57 7.00
C THR A 68 17.68 -15.17 7.17
N THR A 69 17.58 -16.47 7.47
CA THR A 69 16.31 -17.15 7.76
C THR A 69 15.64 -16.58 9.01
N THR A 70 16.39 -16.30 10.08
CA THR A 70 15.87 -15.71 11.33
C THR A 70 15.33 -14.29 11.09
N ARG A 71 16.07 -13.43 10.38
CA ARG A 71 15.62 -12.07 9.99
C ARG A 71 14.34 -12.12 9.16
N ARG A 72 14.28 -13.05 8.19
CA ARG A 72 13.10 -13.29 7.32
C ARG A 72 11.88 -13.75 8.11
N ASN A 73 12.06 -14.66 9.07
CA ASN A 73 10.95 -15.12 9.91
C ASN A 73 10.48 -14.04 10.91
N ALA A 74 11.39 -13.23 11.44
CA ALA A 74 11.03 -12.05 12.25
C ALA A 74 10.29 -10.97 11.45
N ALA A 75 10.53 -10.85 10.14
CA ALA A 75 9.71 -10.01 9.25
C ALA A 75 8.31 -10.62 9.03
N ALA A 76 8.22 -11.93 8.82
CA ALA A 76 6.94 -12.62 8.63
C ALA A 76 6.02 -12.57 9.88
N SER A 77 6.58 -12.60 11.09
CA SER A 77 5.78 -12.41 12.31
C SER A 77 5.17 -11.00 12.38
N ARG A 78 5.97 -9.95 12.14
CA ARG A 78 5.47 -8.56 12.10
C ARG A 78 4.35 -8.35 11.09
N VAL A 79 4.42 -8.98 9.91
CA VAL A 79 3.33 -8.97 8.92
C VAL A 79 2.09 -9.70 9.45
N SER A 80 2.26 -10.85 10.10
CA SER A 80 1.15 -11.65 10.66
C SER A 80 0.44 -10.93 11.80
N ASP A 81 1.18 -10.24 12.68
CA ASP A 81 0.63 -9.48 13.79
C ASP A 81 -0.07 -8.21 13.28
N ALA A 82 0.49 -7.52 12.28
CA ALA A 82 -0.15 -6.38 11.62
C ALA A 82 -1.52 -6.77 11.02
N VAL A 83 -1.60 -7.90 10.30
CA VAL A 83 -2.87 -8.44 9.78
C VAL A 83 -3.85 -8.76 10.91
N ARG A 84 -3.38 -9.32 12.04
CA ARG A 84 -4.23 -9.61 13.21
C ARG A 84 -4.82 -8.33 13.84
N THR A 85 -4.05 -7.24 13.93
CA THR A 85 -4.58 -5.94 14.38
C THR A 85 -5.60 -5.35 13.41
N THR A 86 -5.43 -5.50 12.09
CA THR A 86 -6.41 -5.02 11.11
C THR A 86 -7.72 -5.81 11.15
N MET A 87 -7.69 -7.09 11.56
CA MET A 87 -8.90 -7.91 11.70
C MET A 87 -9.70 -7.66 13.01
N THR A 88 -9.12 -6.99 14.01
CA THR A 88 -9.74 -6.86 15.35
C THR A 88 -10.52 -5.56 15.57
N THR A 89 -10.59 -4.66 14.59
CA THR A 89 -11.38 -3.41 14.66
C THR A 89 -12.87 -3.59 14.32
N ALA A 90 -13.45 -4.76 14.60
CA ALA A 90 -14.89 -5.03 14.45
C ALA A 90 -15.55 -5.17 15.84
N ALA A 91 -16.57 -4.36 16.12
CA ALA A 91 -17.17 -4.26 17.45
C ALA A 91 -17.93 -5.55 17.87
N PRO A 92 -17.89 -5.93 19.16
CA PRO A 92 -18.44 -7.20 19.63
C PRO A 92 -19.97 -7.18 19.77
N ARG A 93 -20.61 -8.32 19.48
CA ARG A 93 -21.95 -8.67 19.98
C ARG A 93 -21.82 -9.43 21.31
N PRO A 94 -22.83 -9.37 22.21
CA PRO A 94 -22.83 -10.17 23.42
C PRO A 94 -22.88 -11.67 23.10
N VAL A 95 -22.11 -12.46 23.84
CA VAL A 95 -21.97 -13.91 23.69
C VAL A 95 -22.68 -14.60 24.87
N PRO A 96 -23.35 -15.76 24.69
CA PRO A 96 -23.91 -16.54 25.80
C PRO A 96 -22.86 -16.97 26.84
N ALA A 97 -23.33 -17.45 27.99
CA ALA A 97 -22.47 -17.97 29.06
C ALA A 97 -21.46 -19.01 28.53
N PRO A 98 -20.21 -19.02 29.02
CA PRO A 98 -19.15 -19.82 28.43
C PRO A 98 -19.44 -21.32 28.55
N PRO A 99 -19.31 -22.11 27.47
CA PRO A 99 -19.22 -23.56 27.61
C PRO A 99 -17.97 -23.91 28.44
N PRO A 100 -17.93 -25.11 29.08
CA PRO A 100 -16.71 -25.57 29.73
C PRO A 100 -15.53 -25.50 28.75
N PRO A 101 -14.32 -25.13 29.21
CA PRO A 101 -13.21 -24.83 28.32
C PRO A 101 -12.94 -26.01 27.39
N PRO A 102 -12.73 -25.77 26.08
CA PRO A 102 -12.43 -26.84 25.14
C PRO A 102 -11.21 -27.57 25.66
N THR A 103 -11.37 -28.85 26.01
CA THR A 103 -10.26 -29.66 26.50
C THR A 103 -9.20 -29.67 25.42
N GLU A 104 -8.01 -29.15 25.74
CA GLU A 104 -6.93 -29.08 24.77
C GLU A 104 -6.78 -30.44 24.08
N PRO A 105 -6.73 -30.49 22.73
CA PRO A 105 -6.55 -31.75 22.04
C PRO A 105 -5.24 -32.36 22.53
N ARG A 106 -5.32 -33.54 23.16
CA ARG A 106 -4.23 -34.18 23.93
C ARG A 106 -3.06 -34.70 23.07
N LEU A 107 -2.80 -34.03 21.95
CA LEU A 107 -1.60 -34.20 21.15
C LEU A 107 -0.36 -34.00 22.01
N ALA A 108 -0.24 -32.93 22.81
CA ALA A 108 0.98 -32.62 23.57
C ALA A 108 1.57 -33.83 24.34
N THR A 109 0.75 -34.56 25.10
CA THR A 109 1.21 -35.75 25.85
C THR A 109 1.54 -36.96 24.97
N LEU A 110 0.95 -37.07 23.78
CA LEU A 110 1.22 -38.15 22.83
C LEU A 110 2.39 -37.80 21.90
N THR A 111 2.56 -36.54 21.52
CA THR A 111 3.66 -36.06 20.68
C THR A 111 4.95 -35.97 21.48
N VAL A 112 4.96 -35.49 22.73
CA VAL A 112 6.17 -35.52 23.56
C VAL A 112 6.63 -36.96 23.83
N GLN A 113 5.71 -37.88 24.12
CA GLN A 113 6.02 -39.31 24.28
C GLN A 113 6.56 -39.91 22.98
N ASN A 114 5.88 -39.68 21.84
CA ASN A 114 6.34 -40.19 20.54
C ASN A 114 7.67 -39.54 20.11
N VAL A 115 7.92 -38.27 20.41
CA VAL A 115 9.20 -37.58 20.16
C VAL A 115 10.31 -38.15 21.03
N LEU A 116 10.06 -38.49 22.29
CA LEU A 116 11.03 -39.20 23.13
C LEU A 116 11.33 -40.61 22.59
N PHE A 117 10.33 -41.35 22.11
CA PHE A 117 10.55 -42.65 21.49
C PHE A 117 11.24 -42.57 20.12
N THR A 118 10.91 -41.59 19.27
CA THR A 118 11.59 -41.42 17.97
C THR A 118 12.97 -40.79 18.11
N LEU A 119 13.20 -39.86 19.04
CA LEU A 119 14.52 -39.31 19.33
C LEU A 119 15.42 -40.37 20.02
N GLY A 120 14.88 -41.15 20.94
CA GLY A 120 15.59 -42.30 21.53
C GLY A 120 15.91 -43.38 20.49
N GLY A 121 14.95 -43.69 19.61
CA GLY A 121 15.16 -44.57 18.47
C GLY A 121 16.17 -44.02 17.45
N LEU A 122 16.19 -42.70 17.23
CA LEU A 122 17.14 -42.01 16.36
C LEU A 122 18.55 -41.96 16.97
N LEU A 123 18.67 -41.77 18.28
CA LEU A 123 19.95 -41.83 18.98
C LEU A 123 20.50 -43.27 19.01
N LEU A 124 19.63 -44.28 19.13
CA LEU A 124 20.01 -45.68 18.94
C LEU A 124 20.36 -45.99 17.47
N LEU A 125 19.68 -45.39 16.49
CA LEU A 125 20.02 -45.52 15.07
C LEU A 125 21.37 -44.88 14.76
N VAL A 126 21.66 -43.70 15.31
CA VAL A 126 22.97 -43.01 15.19
C VAL A 126 24.05 -43.82 15.91
N ALA A 127 23.79 -44.36 17.10
CA ALA A 127 24.73 -45.24 17.79
C ALA A 127 25.00 -46.53 16.99
N ALA A 128 23.97 -47.15 16.39
CA ALA A 128 24.11 -48.32 15.54
C ALA A 128 24.87 -48.00 14.23
N ALA A 129 24.62 -46.85 13.62
CA ALA A 129 25.31 -46.40 12.41
C ALA A 129 26.78 -46.02 12.66
N VAL A 130 27.08 -45.40 13.81
CA VAL A 130 28.46 -45.15 14.24
C VAL A 130 29.15 -46.47 14.60
N PHE A 131 28.44 -47.42 15.22
CA PHE A 131 28.98 -48.75 15.51
C PHE A 131 29.30 -49.53 14.22
N THR A 132 28.41 -49.57 13.23
CA THR A 132 28.70 -50.21 11.94
C THR A 132 29.76 -49.48 11.12
N ALA A 133 29.90 -48.16 11.26
CA ALA A 133 30.96 -47.40 10.60
C ALA A 133 32.35 -47.55 11.26
N VAL A 134 32.43 -47.75 12.58
CA VAL A 134 33.69 -47.65 13.35
C VAL A 134 34.22 -49.00 13.84
N ALA A 135 33.37 -50.00 14.12
CA ALA A 135 33.80 -51.27 14.73
C ALA A 135 34.22 -52.37 13.72
N TRP A 136 34.45 -52.03 12.45
CA TRP A 136 34.23 -52.97 11.35
C TRP A 136 35.42 -53.86 10.93
N ALA A 137 36.64 -53.59 11.39
CA ALA A 137 37.86 -54.02 10.71
C ALA A 137 38.24 -55.52 10.80
N GLN A 138 37.71 -56.30 11.75
CA GLN A 138 38.31 -57.59 12.17
C GLN A 138 37.51 -58.87 11.84
N VAL A 139 36.40 -58.79 11.10
CA VAL A 139 35.51 -59.95 10.86
C VAL A 139 35.32 -60.24 9.36
N GLY A 140 35.44 -61.50 8.96
CA GLY A 140 35.25 -61.94 7.57
C GLY A 140 33.80 -61.85 7.05
N VAL A 141 33.63 -61.75 5.73
CA VAL A 141 32.36 -61.43 5.06
C VAL A 141 31.19 -62.33 5.47
N LEU A 142 31.37 -63.66 5.43
CA LEU A 142 30.33 -64.62 5.83
C LEU A 142 29.94 -64.47 7.32
N GLY A 143 30.92 -64.14 8.18
CA GLY A 143 30.69 -63.86 9.59
C GLY A 143 29.88 -62.57 9.81
N ARG A 144 30.18 -61.50 9.07
CA ARG A 144 29.40 -60.25 9.08
C ARG A 144 27.94 -60.50 8.68
N ALA A 145 27.71 -61.24 7.59
CA ALA A 145 26.37 -61.56 7.10
C ALA A 145 25.56 -62.40 8.12
N LEU A 146 26.18 -63.43 8.72
CA LEU A 146 25.55 -64.24 9.77
C LEU A 146 25.24 -63.43 11.04
N LEU A 147 26.14 -62.54 11.47
CA LEU A 147 25.96 -61.74 12.67
C LEU A 147 24.82 -60.70 12.52
N LEU A 148 24.76 -60.03 11.37
CA LEU A 148 23.67 -59.11 11.03
C LEU A 148 22.34 -59.85 10.91
N GLY A 149 22.27 -60.91 10.11
CA GLY A 149 21.04 -61.71 9.94
C GLY A 149 20.53 -62.31 11.27
N ALA A 150 21.43 -62.74 12.16
CA ALA A 150 21.06 -63.19 13.51
C ALA A 150 20.50 -62.06 14.38
N ALA A 151 21.07 -60.85 14.32
CA ALA A 151 20.55 -59.68 15.02
C ALA A 151 19.17 -59.26 14.48
N THR A 152 18.99 -59.22 13.15
CA THR A 152 17.71 -58.94 12.49
C THR A 152 16.63 -59.97 12.89
N ALA A 153 16.97 -61.26 12.89
CA ALA A 153 16.07 -62.32 13.35
C ALA A 153 15.71 -62.20 14.84
N ALA A 154 16.68 -61.89 15.70
CA ALA A 154 16.45 -61.68 17.12
C ALA A 154 15.52 -60.48 17.39
N ILE A 155 15.71 -59.36 16.68
CA ILE A 155 14.85 -58.18 16.76
C ILE A 155 13.42 -58.52 16.30
N LEU A 156 13.26 -59.24 15.18
CA LEU A 156 11.95 -59.64 14.64
C LEU A 156 11.23 -60.71 15.47
N ALA A 157 11.91 -61.41 16.39
CA ALA A 157 11.30 -62.35 17.32
C ALA A 157 10.61 -61.68 18.53
N VAL A 158 10.99 -60.43 18.88
CA VAL A 158 10.41 -59.73 20.04
C VAL A 158 8.98 -59.20 19.81
N PRO A 159 8.61 -58.58 18.67
CA PRO A 159 7.26 -58.08 18.41
C PRO A 159 6.11 -59.05 18.67
N PRO A 160 6.11 -60.33 18.24
CA PRO A 160 5.00 -61.25 18.53
C PRO A 160 4.87 -61.55 20.04
N ILE A 161 5.97 -61.56 20.79
CA ILE A 161 5.97 -61.74 22.25
C ILE A 161 5.42 -60.49 22.95
N ALA A 162 5.84 -59.30 22.50
CA ALA A 162 5.33 -58.02 23.00
C ALA A 162 3.84 -57.82 22.69
N ALA A 163 3.39 -58.18 21.48
CA ALA A 163 1.98 -58.14 21.07
C ALA A 163 1.12 -59.09 21.91
N ARG A 164 1.56 -60.33 22.14
CA ARG A 164 0.88 -61.29 23.05
C ARG A 164 0.79 -60.80 24.51
N ARG A 165 1.65 -59.85 24.92
CA ARG A 165 1.62 -59.18 26.23
C ARG A 165 0.88 -57.82 26.23
N GLY A 166 0.18 -57.49 25.14
CA GLY A 166 -0.61 -56.24 25.02
C GLY A 166 0.21 -54.97 24.79
N LEU A 167 1.53 -55.09 24.53
CA LEU A 167 2.44 -53.95 24.33
C LEU A 167 2.50 -53.55 22.85
N THR A 168 1.34 -53.28 22.23
CA THR A 168 1.20 -53.07 20.77
C THR A 168 2.10 -51.98 20.22
N ALA A 169 2.18 -50.81 20.85
CA ALA A 169 3.03 -49.71 20.38
C ALA A 169 4.52 -50.11 20.34
N ALA A 170 5.02 -50.80 21.36
CA ALA A 170 6.39 -51.30 21.41
C ALA A 170 6.64 -52.43 20.39
N ALA A 171 5.64 -53.29 20.16
CA ALA A 171 5.69 -54.31 19.12
C ALA A 171 5.75 -53.70 17.72
N GLU A 172 4.99 -52.65 17.43
CA GLU A 172 5.03 -51.95 16.14
C GLU A 172 6.35 -51.19 15.93
N THR A 173 6.92 -50.54 16.96
CA THR A 173 8.25 -49.91 16.82
C THR A 173 9.37 -50.92 16.61
N LEU A 174 9.34 -52.06 17.31
CA LEU A 174 10.35 -53.12 17.13
C LEU A 174 10.19 -53.85 15.80
N ALA A 175 8.95 -54.04 15.32
CA ALA A 175 8.70 -54.58 13.98
C ALA A 175 9.18 -53.61 12.89
N ALA A 176 9.02 -52.29 13.08
CA ALA A 176 9.55 -51.30 12.15
C ALA A 176 11.09 -51.31 12.09
N VAL A 177 11.77 -51.41 13.25
CA VAL A 177 13.24 -51.55 13.30
C VAL A 177 13.70 -52.86 12.66
N GLY A 178 13.01 -53.98 12.91
CA GLY A 178 13.32 -55.27 12.27
C GLY A 178 13.12 -55.28 10.74
N LEU A 179 12.08 -54.62 10.24
CA LEU A 179 11.85 -54.46 8.79
C LEU A 179 12.86 -53.50 8.15
N LEU A 180 13.31 -52.47 8.87
CA LEU A 180 14.41 -51.61 8.43
C LEU A 180 15.75 -52.37 8.39
N MET A 181 15.98 -53.26 9.35
CA MET A 181 17.18 -54.11 9.38
C MET A 181 17.25 -55.06 8.17
N ILE A 182 16.14 -55.66 7.72
CA ILE A 182 16.12 -56.43 6.45
C ILE A 182 16.58 -55.57 5.25
N LEU A 183 16.21 -54.28 5.24
CA LEU A 183 16.61 -53.37 4.16
C LEU A 183 18.10 -52.98 4.24
N LEU A 184 18.65 -52.85 5.46
CA LEU A 184 20.09 -52.71 5.69
C LEU A 184 20.86 -53.99 5.33
N ASP A 185 20.32 -55.17 5.61
CA ASP A 185 20.93 -56.47 5.29
C ASP A 185 21.02 -56.66 3.77
N GLY A 186 20.00 -56.22 3.01
CA GLY A 186 20.05 -56.18 1.55
C GLY A 186 21.10 -55.22 1.00
N TYR A 187 21.25 -54.02 1.60
CA TYR A 187 22.35 -53.11 1.26
C TYR A 187 23.73 -53.70 1.61
N ALA A 188 23.87 -54.31 2.80
CA ALA A 188 25.10 -54.91 3.27
C ALA A 188 25.52 -56.09 2.37
N ALA A 189 24.57 -56.92 1.91
CA ALA A 189 24.82 -58.00 0.97
C ALA A 189 25.42 -57.49 -0.36
N TRP A 190 24.88 -56.41 -0.92
CA TRP A 190 25.44 -55.77 -2.11
C TRP A 190 26.83 -55.14 -1.84
N ALA A 191 26.98 -54.42 -0.73
CA ALA A 191 28.21 -53.72 -0.35
C ALA A 191 29.40 -54.63 -0.02
N VAL A 192 29.19 -55.94 0.16
CA VAL A 192 30.25 -56.95 0.35
C VAL A 192 30.27 -58.03 -0.74
N ASP A 193 29.54 -57.79 -1.84
CA ASP A 193 29.30 -58.72 -2.97
C ASP A 193 28.92 -60.15 -2.55
N PHE A 194 28.02 -60.26 -1.58
CA PHE A 194 27.57 -61.53 -1.04
C PHE A 194 26.78 -62.33 -2.10
N LEU A 195 27.40 -63.41 -2.60
CA LEU A 195 26.92 -64.26 -3.71
C LEU A 195 26.97 -63.62 -5.11
N GLY A 196 27.85 -62.62 -5.34
CA GLY A 196 28.09 -62.08 -6.69
C GLY A 196 27.02 -61.10 -7.20
N VAL A 197 26.15 -60.59 -6.32
CA VAL A 197 25.02 -59.72 -6.66
C VAL A 197 25.44 -58.30 -7.09
N ALA A 198 26.67 -57.87 -6.81
CA ALA A 198 27.19 -56.59 -7.30
C ALA A 198 27.35 -56.57 -8.84
N GLY A 199 27.35 -57.74 -9.49
CA GLY A 199 27.28 -57.87 -10.95
C GLY A 199 25.92 -57.53 -11.58
N THR A 200 24.90 -57.20 -10.77
CA THR A 200 23.59 -56.74 -11.27
C THR A 200 23.45 -55.21 -11.18
N PRO A 201 22.75 -54.54 -12.12
CA PRO A 201 22.57 -53.10 -12.07
C PRO A 201 21.86 -52.69 -10.76
N PRO A 202 22.39 -51.71 -10.01
CA PRO A 202 22.02 -51.50 -8.61
C PRO A 202 20.55 -51.07 -8.43
N GLU A 203 19.95 -50.45 -9.45
CA GLU A 203 18.53 -50.08 -9.46
C GLU A 203 17.64 -51.32 -9.55
N ALA A 204 17.99 -52.30 -10.40
CA ALA A 204 17.26 -53.56 -10.51
C ALA A 204 17.41 -54.40 -9.24
N TYR A 205 18.61 -54.43 -8.65
CA TYR A 205 18.84 -55.07 -7.36
C TYR A 205 18.01 -54.43 -6.25
N ALA A 206 18.02 -53.09 -6.14
CA ALA A 206 17.22 -52.35 -5.18
C ALA A 206 15.71 -52.56 -5.41
N ALA A 207 15.24 -52.62 -6.66
CA ALA A 207 13.84 -52.94 -6.99
C ALA A 207 13.45 -54.34 -6.49
N ALA A 208 14.33 -55.34 -6.66
CA ALA A 208 14.12 -56.69 -6.16
C ALA A 208 14.11 -56.73 -4.62
N VAL A 209 15.08 -56.11 -3.95
CA VAL A 209 15.15 -56.00 -2.48
C VAL A 209 13.90 -55.32 -1.91
N CYS A 210 13.44 -54.21 -2.51
CA CYS A 210 12.18 -53.56 -2.14
C CYS A 210 10.97 -54.49 -2.33
N THR A 211 10.88 -55.19 -3.46
CA THR A 211 9.76 -56.11 -3.74
C THR A 211 9.70 -57.28 -2.75
N VAL A 212 10.84 -57.92 -2.48
CA VAL A 212 10.96 -59.02 -1.50
C VAL A 212 10.67 -58.53 -0.08
N THR A 213 11.22 -57.38 0.33
CA THR A 213 10.99 -56.83 1.67
C THR A 213 9.53 -56.42 1.87
N ALA A 214 8.89 -55.84 0.85
CA ALA A 214 7.46 -55.52 0.88
C ALA A 214 6.58 -56.78 1.00
N ALA A 215 6.90 -57.84 0.25
CA ALA A 215 6.21 -59.13 0.35
C ALA A 215 6.37 -59.76 1.75
N THR A 216 7.59 -59.76 2.30
CA THR A 216 7.87 -60.25 3.66
C THR A 216 7.15 -59.41 4.72
N ALA A 217 7.13 -58.09 4.60
CA ALA A 217 6.40 -57.19 5.51
C ALA A 217 4.88 -57.42 5.46
N LEU A 218 4.32 -57.67 4.27
CA LEU A 218 2.91 -57.99 4.08
C LEU A 218 2.55 -59.35 4.71
N GLY A 219 3.37 -60.37 4.49
CA GLY A 219 3.23 -61.71 5.09
C GLY A 219 3.33 -61.68 6.62
N TYR A 220 4.36 -61.04 7.17
CA TYR A 220 4.54 -60.86 8.61
C TYR A 220 3.38 -60.07 9.24
N GLY A 221 2.92 -59.00 8.56
CA GLY A 221 1.73 -58.25 8.94
C GLY A 221 0.42 -59.06 8.86
N HIS A 222 0.35 -60.08 8.02
CA HIS A 222 -0.76 -61.03 8.00
C HIS A 222 -0.68 -61.97 9.20
N LEU A 223 0.46 -62.65 9.39
CA LEU A 223 0.71 -63.67 10.41
C LEU A 223 0.64 -63.16 11.87
N VAL A 224 1.19 -61.98 12.15
CA VAL A 224 1.25 -61.41 13.51
C VAL A 224 0.05 -60.49 13.81
N GLY A 225 -0.79 -60.19 12.80
CA GLY A 225 -1.99 -59.35 12.94
C GLY A 225 -1.72 -57.85 13.13
N LEU A 226 -0.45 -57.41 13.14
CA LEU A 226 -0.06 -56.01 13.34
C LEU A 226 -0.38 -55.12 12.12
N THR A 227 -0.72 -53.85 12.40
CA THR A 227 -1.02 -52.83 11.39
C THR A 227 0.24 -52.25 10.74
N GLY A 228 1.26 -51.92 11.54
CA GLY A 228 2.52 -51.31 11.11
C GLY A 228 3.20 -52.03 9.92
N PRO A 229 3.42 -53.35 9.95
CA PRO A 229 4.04 -54.08 8.84
C PRO A 229 3.28 -53.99 7.52
N ARG A 230 1.94 -53.87 7.55
CA ARG A 230 1.11 -53.71 6.33
C ARG A 230 1.24 -52.29 5.74
N VAL A 231 1.45 -51.28 6.59
CA VAL A 231 1.78 -49.92 6.16
C VAL A 231 3.21 -49.87 5.60
N ALA A 232 4.17 -50.54 6.27
CA ALA A 232 5.54 -50.66 5.79
C ALA A 232 5.61 -51.35 4.42
N ALA A 233 4.89 -52.46 4.21
CA ALA A 233 4.80 -53.12 2.92
C ALA A 233 4.35 -52.17 1.79
N LEU A 234 3.31 -51.37 2.04
CA LEU A 234 2.80 -50.40 1.07
C LEU A 234 3.76 -49.23 0.83
N LEU A 235 4.61 -48.86 1.79
CA LEU A 235 5.65 -47.85 1.58
C LEU A 235 6.84 -48.40 0.78
N ILE A 236 7.31 -49.60 1.14
CA ILE A 236 8.51 -50.24 0.57
C ILE A 236 8.29 -50.66 -0.90
N ILE A 237 7.05 -50.95 -1.32
CA ILE A 237 6.75 -51.30 -2.72
C ILE A 237 6.71 -50.09 -3.68
N GLN A 238 6.53 -48.85 -3.19
CA GLN A 238 6.40 -47.66 -4.06
C GLN A 238 7.64 -47.42 -4.97
N PRO A 239 8.90 -47.51 -4.49
CA PRO A 239 10.07 -47.32 -5.34
C PRO A 239 10.36 -48.50 -6.29
N ALA A 240 9.75 -49.68 -6.12
CA ALA A 240 10.12 -50.87 -6.88
C ALA A 240 9.88 -50.72 -8.39
N LEU A 241 8.74 -50.17 -8.82
CA LEU A 241 8.46 -49.94 -10.25
C LEU A 241 9.30 -48.80 -10.86
N PRO A 242 9.49 -47.64 -10.20
CA PRO A 242 10.46 -46.64 -10.62
C PRO A 242 11.89 -47.17 -10.76
N LEU A 243 12.38 -47.96 -9.80
CA LEU A 243 13.74 -48.53 -9.83
C LEU A 243 13.91 -49.60 -10.93
N ALA A 244 12.91 -50.46 -11.12
CA ALA A 244 12.92 -51.43 -12.22
C ALA A 244 12.85 -50.75 -13.61
N MET A 245 12.19 -49.59 -13.72
CA MET A 245 12.23 -48.78 -14.93
C MET A 245 13.60 -48.09 -15.09
N ALA A 246 14.22 -47.63 -14.00
CA ALA A 246 15.52 -46.93 -14.02
C ALA A 246 16.64 -47.76 -14.66
N SER A 247 16.67 -49.07 -14.41
CA SER A 247 17.62 -50.01 -15.04
C SER A 247 17.45 -50.18 -16.56
N LEU A 248 16.51 -49.47 -17.20
CA LEU A 248 16.29 -49.44 -18.66
C LEU A 248 16.64 -48.07 -19.28
N ASP A 249 17.34 -47.19 -18.55
CA ASP A 249 17.65 -45.78 -18.87
C ASP A 249 16.46 -45.01 -19.51
N PRO A 250 15.36 -44.82 -18.77
CA PRO A 250 14.12 -44.32 -19.33
C PRO A 250 14.16 -42.80 -19.51
N GLY A 251 13.87 -42.32 -20.72
CA GLY A 251 13.51 -40.92 -20.94
C GLY A 251 12.27 -40.49 -20.13
N ALA A 252 12.00 -39.19 -20.02
CA ALA A 252 10.94 -38.67 -19.15
C ALA A 252 9.52 -39.21 -19.46
N LEU A 253 9.26 -39.64 -20.71
CA LEU A 253 8.05 -40.41 -21.07
C LEU A 253 7.96 -41.77 -20.35
N GLY A 254 9.07 -42.50 -20.26
CA GLY A 254 9.16 -43.78 -19.53
C GLY A 254 8.99 -43.60 -18.02
N TRP A 255 9.61 -42.56 -17.45
CA TRP A 255 9.37 -42.17 -16.05
C TRP A 255 7.90 -41.83 -15.78
N SER A 256 7.26 -41.06 -16.67
CA SER A 256 5.85 -40.73 -16.56
C SER A 256 4.96 -41.98 -16.63
N LEU A 257 5.25 -42.92 -17.52
CA LEU A 257 4.54 -44.22 -17.60
C LEU A 257 4.74 -45.07 -16.33
N ALA A 258 5.96 -45.18 -15.80
CA ALA A 258 6.23 -45.91 -14.57
C ALA A 258 5.47 -45.32 -13.37
N LEU A 259 5.47 -43.99 -13.23
CA LEU A 259 4.71 -43.29 -12.18
C LEU A 259 3.19 -43.38 -12.39
N THR A 260 2.71 -43.46 -13.65
CA THR A 260 1.32 -43.80 -13.97
C THR A 260 0.97 -45.20 -13.46
N GLY A 261 1.90 -46.16 -13.59
CA GLY A 261 1.78 -47.50 -13.02
C GLY A 261 1.70 -47.50 -11.49
N VAL A 262 2.54 -46.70 -10.81
CA VAL A 262 2.47 -46.52 -9.35
C VAL A 262 1.12 -45.90 -8.93
N ALA A 263 0.62 -44.90 -9.65
CA ALA A 263 -0.71 -44.33 -9.40
C ALA A 263 -1.82 -45.38 -9.58
N ALA A 264 -1.78 -46.15 -10.66
CA ALA A 264 -2.75 -47.22 -10.94
C ALA A 264 -2.72 -48.35 -9.89
N LEU A 265 -1.53 -48.73 -9.41
CA LEU A 265 -1.35 -49.70 -8.31
C LEU A 265 -2.04 -49.22 -7.03
N ASN A 266 -1.82 -47.97 -6.62
CA ASN A 266 -2.45 -47.41 -5.44
C ASN A 266 -4.00 -47.30 -5.59
N VAL A 267 -4.50 -46.99 -6.80
CA VAL A 267 -5.94 -47.03 -7.10
C VAL A 267 -6.50 -48.46 -7.04
N ALA A 268 -5.74 -49.47 -7.48
CA ALA A 268 -6.12 -50.88 -7.36
C ALA A 268 -6.19 -51.33 -5.89
N VAL A 269 -5.22 -50.94 -5.05
CA VAL A 269 -5.24 -51.17 -3.60
C VAL A 269 -6.50 -50.55 -2.96
N LEU A 270 -6.85 -49.31 -3.31
CA LEU A 270 -8.08 -48.67 -2.83
C LEU A 270 -9.36 -49.37 -3.31
N ARG A 271 -9.40 -49.87 -4.56
CA ARG A 271 -10.53 -50.62 -5.13
C ARG A 271 -10.79 -51.94 -4.38
N LEU A 272 -9.73 -52.64 -3.98
CA LEU A 272 -9.77 -53.96 -3.35
C LEU A 272 -10.14 -53.94 -1.86
N ARG A 273 -10.06 -52.79 -1.17
CA ARG A 273 -10.48 -52.68 0.24
C ARG A 273 -12.03 -52.68 0.37
N PRO A 274 -12.62 -53.35 1.38
CA PRO A 274 -14.05 -53.23 1.67
C PRO A 274 -14.43 -51.83 2.20
N ALA A 275 -13.53 -51.18 2.95
CA ALA A 275 -13.68 -49.80 3.45
C ALA A 275 -12.82 -48.83 2.61
N ARG A 276 -13.13 -48.72 1.31
CA ARG A 276 -12.29 -48.08 0.26
C ARG A 276 -11.64 -46.75 0.63
N PHE A 277 -12.37 -45.86 1.32
CA PHE A 277 -11.92 -44.50 1.63
C PHE A 277 -11.98 -44.15 3.14
N ARG A 278 -11.83 -45.14 4.04
CA ARG A 278 -11.53 -44.82 5.45
C ARG A 278 -10.10 -44.31 5.61
N ALA A 279 -9.92 -43.27 6.44
CA ALA A 279 -8.64 -42.66 6.78
C ALA A 279 -7.81 -43.49 7.78
N ASP A 280 -7.77 -44.80 7.57
CA ASP A 280 -6.82 -45.69 8.25
C ASP A 280 -5.43 -45.54 7.59
N GLY A 281 -4.33 -45.85 8.29
CA GLY A 281 -2.97 -45.58 7.80
C GLY A 281 -2.66 -46.09 6.38
N ILE A 282 -3.16 -47.29 6.03
CA ILE A 282 -3.01 -47.87 4.68
C ILE A 282 -3.76 -47.05 3.62
N GLY A 283 -4.97 -46.56 3.94
CA GLY A 283 -5.77 -45.74 3.03
C GLY A 283 -5.16 -44.35 2.82
N LEU A 284 -4.59 -43.76 3.88
CA LEU A 284 -3.87 -42.49 3.79
C LEU A 284 -2.60 -42.61 2.93
N VAL A 285 -1.78 -43.65 3.16
CA VAL A 285 -0.56 -43.88 2.35
C VAL A 285 -0.92 -44.14 0.88
N ALA A 286 -1.90 -45.01 0.59
CA ALA A 286 -2.32 -45.27 -0.78
C ALA A 286 -2.81 -43.99 -1.49
N TYR A 287 -3.55 -43.13 -0.80
CA TYR A 287 -4.01 -41.85 -1.35
C TYR A 287 -2.84 -40.88 -1.60
N VAL A 288 -1.94 -40.69 -0.64
CA VAL A 288 -0.80 -39.77 -0.75
C VAL A 288 0.19 -40.22 -1.82
N CYS A 289 0.60 -41.49 -1.81
CA CYS A 289 1.52 -42.04 -2.82
C CYS A 289 0.88 -42.07 -4.22
N GLY A 290 -0.39 -42.48 -4.34
CA GLY A 290 -1.10 -42.48 -5.61
C GLY A 290 -1.29 -41.08 -6.21
N ALA A 291 -1.65 -40.09 -5.38
CA ALA A 291 -1.80 -38.70 -5.82
C ALA A 291 -0.44 -38.06 -6.17
N GLY A 292 0.61 -38.32 -5.38
CA GLY A 292 1.97 -37.84 -5.66
C GLY A 292 2.53 -38.41 -6.97
N ALA A 293 2.38 -39.72 -7.18
CA ALA A 293 2.81 -40.39 -8.42
C ALA A 293 2.03 -39.87 -9.64
N ALA A 294 0.70 -39.70 -9.54
CA ALA A 294 -0.10 -39.11 -10.61
C ALA A 294 0.28 -37.66 -10.92
N GLY A 295 0.55 -36.85 -9.89
CA GLY A 295 1.00 -35.46 -10.06
C GLY A 295 2.36 -35.36 -10.76
N LEU A 296 3.32 -36.19 -10.36
CA LEU A 296 4.65 -36.22 -10.98
C LEU A 296 4.62 -36.81 -12.39
N ALA A 297 3.81 -37.84 -12.64
CA ALA A 297 3.59 -38.38 -13.99
C ALA A 297 2.99 -37.34 -14.93
N ALA A 298 1.96 -36.61 -14.50
CA ALA A 298 1.35 -35.53 -15.29
C ALA A 298 2.34 -34.40 -15.56
N LEU A 299 3.16 -34.02 -14.57
CA LEU A 299 4.19 -33.00 -14.74
C LEU A 299 5.22 -33.41 -15.81
N LEU A 300 5.75 -34.63 -15.75
CA LEU A 300 6.74 -35.14 -16.71
C LEU A 300 6.15 -35.27 -18.13
N ALA A 301 4.91 -35.76 -18.26
CA ALA A 301 4.23 -35.82 -19.56
C ALA A 301 3.98 -34.41 -20.13
N PHE A 302 3.68 -33.43 -19.28
CA PHE A 302 3.50 -32.04 -19.70
C PHE A 302 4.82 -31.36 -20.11
N THR A 303 5.93 -31.60 -19.39
CA THR A 303 7.24 -31.06 -19.80
C THR A 303 7.71 -31.67 -21.12
N GLU A 304 7.53 -32.97 -21.34
CA GLU A 304 7.82 -33.61 -22.63
C GLU A 304 6.96 -33.06 -23.78
N LEU A 305 5.69 -32.74 -23.53
CA LEU A 305 4.79 -32.13 -24.52
C LEU A 305 5.18 -30.69 -24.89
N LEU A 306 5.78 -29.94 -23.95
CA LEU A 306 6.37 -28.64 -24.23
C LEU A 306 7.69 -28.79 -25.01
N LEU A 307 8.56 -29.74 -24.64
CA LEU A 307 9.88 -29.95 -25.25
C LEU A 307 9.86 -30.73 -26.57
N ALA A 308 8.74 -31.37 -26.94
CA ALA A 308 8.62 -32.14 -28.18
C ALA A 308 9.00 -31.30 -29.42
N GLY A 309 9.93 -31.81 -30.24
CA GLY A 309 10.31 -31.16 -31.51
C GLY A 309 9.30 -31.39 -32.64
N ASP A 310 8.55 -32.49 -32.59
CA ASP A 310 7.69 -32.98 -33.67
C ASP A 310 6.26 -33.30 -33.20
N ALA A 311 5.37 -33.56 -34.16
CA ALA A 311 4.01 -33.99 -33.86
C ALA A 311 3.96 -35.40 -33.22
N ALA A 312 4.92 -36.28 -33.51
CA ALA A 312 4.92 -37.65 -32.99
C ALA A 312 5.18 -37.72 -31.48
N ARG A 313 6.23 -37.04 -30.98
CA ARG A 313 6.52 -36.95 -29.54
C ARG A 313 5.45 -36.15 -28.79
N ALA A 314 4.86 -35.13 -29.45
CA ALA A 314 3.73 -34.40 -28.89
C ALA A 314 2.46 -35.28 -28.75
N ALA A 315 2.18 -36.16 -29.71
CA ALA A 315 1.10 -37.13 -29.59
C ALA A 315 1.35 -38.15 -28.46
N ALA A 316 2.58 -38.66 -28.34
CA ALA A 316 2.96 -39.62 -27.29
C ALA A 316 2.86 -39.01 -25.89
N SER A 317 3.51 -37.87 -25.65
CA SER A 317 3.46 -37.13 -24.36
C SER A 317 2.04 -36.71 -23.98
N GLY A 318 1.28 -36.16 -24.94
CA GLY A 318 -0.14 -35.84 -24.75
C GLY A 318 -0.99 -37.07 -24.40
N GLY A 319 -0.70 -38.23 -25.02
CA GLY A 319 -1.33 -39.50 -24.71
C GLY A 319 -1.10 -39.96 -23.26
N VAL A 320 0.13 -39.85 -22.75
CA VAL A 320 0.45 -40.19 -21.36
C VAL A 320 -0.21 -39.21 -20.37
N LEU A 321 -0.24 -37.91 -20.68
CA LEU A 321 -0.94 -36.91 -19.87
C LEU A 321 -2.45 -37.22 -19.74
N VAL A 322 -3.08 -37.64 -20.83
CA VAL A 322 -4.49 -38.10 -20.82
C VAL A 322 -4.64 -39.41 -20.04
N LEU A 323 -3.72 -40.37 -20.20
CA LEU A 323 -3.73 -41.64 -19.47
C LEU A 323 -3.66 -41.46 -17.94
N VAL A 324 -2.73 -40.63 -17.46
CA VAL A 324 -2.64 -40.26 -16.03
C VAL A 324 -3.96 -39.67 -15.55
N THR A 325 -4.54 -38.75 -16.33
CA THR A 325 -5.79 -38.09 -15.97
C THR A 325 -6.97 -39.06 -15.95
N LEU A 326 -6.99 -40.08 -16.83
CA LEU A 326 -7.97 -41.17 -16.81
C LEU A 326 -7.85 -42.06 -15.56
N VAL A 327 -6.63 -42.34 -15.06
CA VAL A 327 -6.44 -43.05 -13.78
C VAL A 327 -7.04 -42.26 -12.61
N VAL A 328 -6.84 -40.93 -12.58
CA VAL A 328 -7.40 -40.05 -11.56
C VAL A 328 -8.92 -39.91 -11.67
N VAL A 329 -9.47 -39.85 -12.89
CA VAL A 329 -10.93 -39.93 -13.14
C VAL A 329 -11.49 -41.27 -12.67
N GLY A 330 -10.78 -42.38 -12.89
CA GLY A 330 -11.15 -43.70 -12.40
C GLY A 330 -11.23 -43.76 -10.87
N ALA A 331 -10.25 -43.17 -10.17
CA ALA A 331 -10.25 -43.04 -8.72
C ALA A 331 -11.45 -42.21 -8.20
N ALA A 332 -11.75 -41.08 -8.84
CA ALA A 332 -12.93 -40.27 -8.51
C ALA A 332 -14.24 -41.00 -8.80
N GLY A 333 -14.31 -41.79 -9.87
CA GLY A 333 -15.40 -42.71 -10.17
C GLY A 333 -15.64 -43.70 -9.02
N LEU A 334 -14.60 -44.43 -8.64
CA LEU A 334 -14.60 -45.43 -7.55
C LEU A 334 -14.98 -44.84 -6.17
N SER A 335 -14.75 -43.54 -5.96
CA SER A 335 -15.14 -42.83 -4.72
C SER A 335 -16.63 -42.50 -4.61
N GLY A 336 -17.38 -42.51 -5.72
CA GLY A 336 -18.77 -42.03 -5.78
C GLY A 336 -18.94 -40.51 -5.57
N ASN A 337 -17.86 -39.77 -5.32
CA ASN A 337 -17.90 -38.38 -4.88
C ASN A 337 -18.13 -37.43 -6.07
N ARG A 338 -19.38 -36.98 -6.26
CA ARG A 338 -19.82 -36.14 -7.40
C ARG A 338 -18.93 -34.89 -7.67
N PRO A 339 -18.56 -34.04 -6.69
CA PRO A 339 -17.64 -32.93 -6.94
C PRO A 339 -16.23 -33.38 -7.34
N ALA A 340 -15.72 -34.50 -6.84
CA ALA A 340 -14.44 -35.05 -7.31
C ALA A 340 -14.54 -35.48 -8.77
N GLN A 341 -15.61 -36.19 -9.15
CA GLN A 341 -15.88 -36.61 -10.54
C GLN A 341 -15.99 -35.40 -11.49
N ALA A 342 -16.60 -34.30 -11.04
CA ALA A 342 -16.62 -33.04 -11.78
C ALA A 342 -15.20 -32.45 -11.94
N ILE A 343 -14.44 -32.29 -10.85
CA ILE A 343 -13.07 -31.75 -10.91
C ILE A 343 -12.20 -32.57 -11.86
N THR A 344 -12.20 -33.90 -11.73
CA THR A 344 -11.41 -34.78 -12.61
C THR A 344 -11.92 -34.79 -14.05
N GLY A 345 -13.24 -34.65 -14.27
CA GLY A 345 -13.81 -34.49 -15.60
C GLY A 345 -13.44 -33.16 -16.28
N GLY A 346 -13.29 -32.09 -15.51
CA GLY A 346 -12.74 -30.81 -15.99
C GLY A 346 -11.25 -30.92 -16.32
N LEU A 347 -10.46 -31.56 -15.45
CA LEU A 347 -9.04 -31.86 -15.69
C LEU A 347 -8.85 -32.72 -16.94
N LEU A 348 -9.71 -33.71 -17.20
CA LEU A 348 -9.64 -34.54 -18.41
C LEU A 348 -9.86 -33.72 -19.69
N VAL A 349 -10.82 -32.79 -19.71
CA VAL A 349 -11.00 -31.89 -20.86
C VAL A 349 -9.82 -30.94 -21.01
N GLY A 350 -9.23 -30.47 -19.90
CA GLY A 350 -7.99 -29.69 -19.91
C GLY A 350 -6.81 -30.46 -20.50
N ALA A 351 -6.56 -31.69 -20.03
CA ALA A 351 -5.52 -32.59 -20.53
C ALA A 351 -5.71 -32.92 -22.02
N LEU A 352 -6.94 -33.20 -22.46
CA LEU A 352 -7.28 -33.39 -23.87
C LEU A 352 -7.02 -32.13 -24.71
N GLY A 353 -7.38 -30.95 -24.22
CA GLY A 353 -7.11 -29.68 -24.90
C GLY A 353 -5.62 -29.35 -24.99
N ILE A 354 -4.85 -29.64 -23.94
CA ILE A 354 -3.40 -29.48 -23.89
C ILE A 354 -2.71 -30.47 -24.85
N ALA A 355 -3.06 -31.75 -24.80
CA ALA A 355 -2.53 -32.79 -25.69
C ALA A 355 -2.85 -32.52 -27.16
N ALA A 356 -4.13 -32.33 -27.49
CA ALA A 356 -4.58 -32.05 -28.85
C ALA A 356 -4.03 -30.70 -29.36
N GLY A 357 -3.90 -29.68 -28.51
CA GLY A 357 -3.29 -28.40 -28.87
C GLY A 357 -1.79 -28.49 -29.12
N GLY A 358 -1.04 -29.15 -28.24
CA GLY A 358 0.41 -29.35 -28.37
C GLY A 358 0.79 -30.19 -29.59
N TRP A 359 -0.06 -31.15 -29.98
CA TRP A 359 0.00 -31.84 -31.27
C TRP A 359 -0.37 -30.90 -32.43
N ALA A 360 -1.56 -30.28 -32.37
CA ALA A 360 -2.12 -29.50 -33.47
C ALA A 360 -1.31 -28.25 -33.84
N VAL A 361 -0.48 -27.71 -32.94
CA VAL A 361 0.46 -26.60 -33.23
C VAL A 361 1.67 -27.05 -34.06
N ARG A 362 2.06 -28.34 -34.00
CA ARG A 362 3.25 -28.91 -34.67
C ARG A 362 2.97 -29.56 -36.03
N LEU A 363 1.73 -29.51 -36.50
CA LEU A 363 1.37 -29.85 -37.88
C LEU A 363 1.78 -28.73 -38.86
N GLU A 364 1.79 -29.04 -40.15
CA GLU A 364 1.85 -28.07 -41.25
C GLU A 364 0.89 -28.49 -42.36
N PRO A 365 0.30 -27.56 -43.15
CA PRO A 365 0.44 -26.09 -43.10
C PRO A 365 -0.64 -25.37 -42.27
N GLY A 366 -0.61 -24.02 -42.25
CA GLY A 366 -1.61 -23.12 -41.64
C GLY A 366 -1.20 -22.53 -40.28
N THR A 367 -1.83 -21.45 -39.78
CA THR A 367 -1.44 -20.89 -38.47
C THR A 367 -1.85 -21.74 -37.27
N ALA A 368 -1.07 -21.65 -36.19
CA ALA A 368 -1.40 -22.23 -34.89
C ALA A 368 -2.73 -21.71 -34.31
N ALA A 369 -3.09 -20.44 -34.58
CA ALA A 369 -4.31 -19.83 -34.07
C ALA A 369 -5.59 -20.50 -34.60
N LEU A 370 -5.67 -20.76 -35.91
CA LEU A 370 -6.78 -21.50 -36.51
C LEU A 370 -6.82 -22.94 -35.99
N ARG A 371 -5.67 -23.63 -35.92
CA ARG A 371 -5.59 -25.02 -35.48
C ARG A 371 -6.04 -25.20 -34.02
N LEU A 372 -5.64 -24.30 -33.12
CA LEU A 372 -6.12 -24.26 -31.74
C LEU A 372 -7.62 -23.91 -31.63
N ALA A 373 -8.12 -22.98 -32.45
CA ALA A 373 -9.54 -22.64 -32.49
C ALA A 373 -10.42 -23.84 -32.93
N LEU A 374 -9.96 -24.65 -33.89
CA LEU A 374 -10.64 -25.87 -34.33
C LEU A 374 -10.62 -26.97 -33.26
N VAL A 375 -9.50 -27.16 -32.55
CA VAL A 375 -9.42 -28.08 -31.38
C VAL A 375 -10.41 -27.66 -30.28
N ALA A 376 -10.46 -26.37 -29.96
CA ALA A 376 -11.41 -25.84 -28.97
C ALA A 376 -12.87 -26.02 -29.41
N LEU A 377 -13.19 -25.80 -30.69
CA LEU A 377 -14.52 -26.01 -31.25
C LEU A 377 -14.95 -27.48 -31.19
N LEU A 378 -14.07 -28.41 -31.57
CA LEU A 378 -14.31 -29.86 -31.49
C LEU A 378 -14.60 -30.30 -30.06
N LEU A 379 -13.73 -29.95 -29.11
CA LEU A 379 -13.89 -30.30 -27.70
C LEU A 379 -15.14 -29.66 -27.08
N SER A 380 -15.47 -28.42 -27.46
CA SER A 380 -16.72 -27.75 -27.05
C SER A 380 -17.96 -28.48 -27.55
N GLY A 381 -17.95 -28.97 -28.80
CA GLY A 381 -19.02 -29.80 -29.36
C GLY A 381 -19.18 -31.14 -28.64
N LEU A 382 -18.08 -31.85 -28.41
CA LEU A 382 -18.06 -33.13 -27.67
C LEU A 382 -18.57 -32.96 -26.23
N VAL A 383 -18.15 -31.90 -25.53
CA VAL A 383 -18.62 -31.61 -24.17
C VAL A 383 -20.08 -31.16 -24.15
N ALA A 384 -20.53 -30.35 -25.12
CA ALA A 384 -21.94 -29.98 -25.26
C ALA A 384 -22.87 -31.17 -25.57
N LEU A 385 -22.34 -32.23 -26.21
CA LEU A 385 -23.05 -33.50 -26.40
C LEU A 385 -23.01 -34.36 -25.12
N ALA A 386 -21.83 -34.54 -24.51
CA ALA A 386 -21.65 -35.34 -23.29
C ALA A 386 -22.46 -34.81 -22.10
N ARG A 387 -22.56 -33.48 -21.96
CA ARG A 387 -23.39 -32.82 -20.93
C ARG A 387 -24.88 -33.16 -21.02
N ARG A 388 -25.38 -33.66 -22.16
CA ARG A 388 -26.77 -34.17 -22.31
C ARG A 388 -26.96 -35.57 -21.72
N ARG A 389 -25.87 -36.32 -21.46
CA ARG A 389 -25.88 -37.70 -20.94
C ARG A 389 -25.40 -37.83 -19.49
N LEU A 390 -24.80 -36.79 -18.92
CA LEU A 390 -24.23 -36.78 -17.57
C LEU A 390 -25.17 -36.13 -16.54
N PRO A 391 -25.22 -36.61 -15.28
CA PRO A 391 -25.88 -35.91 -14.18
C PRO A 391 -25.35 -34.48 -14.01
N GLY A 392 -26.25 -33.51 -13.76
CA GLY A 392 -25.93 -32.08 -13.84
C GLY A 392 -24.66 -31.64 -13.11
N ASN A 393 -24.46 -32.08 -11.87
CA ASN A 393 -23.30 -31.72 -11.05
C ASN A 393 -21.98 -32.30 -11.60
N VAL A 394 -22.01 -33.48 -12.24
CA VAL A 394 -20.81 -34.10 -12.86
C VAL A 394 -20.51 -33.41 -14.19
N GLY A 395 -21.54 -33.08 -14.98
CA GLY A 395 -21.41 -32.39 -16.26
C GLY A 395 -20.93 -30.92 -16.18
N GLN A 396 -20.92 -30.31 -15.00
CA GLN A 396 -20.36 -28.96 -14.79
C GLN A 396 -18.84 -28.92 -15.00
N GLY A 397 -18.11 -29.93 -14.52
CA GLY A 397 -16.65 -29.98 -14.60
C GLY A 397 -16.10 -29.96 -16.03
N PRO A 398 -16.49 -30.91 -16.90
CA PRO A 398 -16.13 -30.90 -18.31
C PRO A 398 -16.50 -29.60 -19.05
N TRP A 399 -17.62 -28.98 -18.68
CA TRP A 399 -18.05 -27.69 -19.26
C TRP A 399 -17.15 -26.51 -18.86
N ILE A 400 -16.70 -26.46 -17.60
CA ILE A 400 -15.68 -25.50 -17.16
C ILE A 400 -14.34 -25.76 -17.89
N GLY A 401 -13.95 -27.03 -18.04
CA GLY A 401 -12.77 -27.43 -18.81
C GLY A 401 -12.83 -26.96 -20.27
N ALA A 402 -13.98 -27.13 -20.95
CA ALA A 402 -14.17 -26.68 -22.32
C ALA A 402 -14.08 -25.16 -22.47
N LEU A 403 -14.65 -24.39 -21.52
CA LEU A 403 -14.51 -22.93 -21.48
C LEU A 403 -13.05 -22.50 -21.29
N ALA A 404 -12.28 -23.19 -20.43
CA ALA A 404 -10.86 -22.90 -20.23
C ALA A 404 -10.02 -23.20 -21.50
N VAL A 405 -10.28 -24.33 -22.18
CA VAL A 405 -9.63 -24.66 -23.46
C VAL A 405 -10.00 -23.66 -24.56
N ALA A 406 -11.25 -23.20 -24.63
CA ALA A 406 -11.68 -22.19 -25.59
C ALA A 406 -11.14 -20.78 -25.32
N ALA A 407 -10.72 -20.48 -24.09
CA ALA A 407 -10.12 -19.19 -23.75
C ALA A 407 -8.75 -18.97 -24.40
N VAL A 408 -7.94 -20.02 -24.57
CA VAL A 408 -6.58 -19.92 -25.15
C VAL A 408 -6.59 -19.36 -26.58
N PRO A 409 -7.30 -19.95 -27.57
CA PRO A 409 -7.39 -19.34 -28.90
C PRO A 409 -8.16 -18.02 -28.90
N ALA A 410 -9.10 -17.80 -27.97
CA ALA A 410 -9.82 -16.52 -27.87
C ALA A 410 -8.90 -15.34 -27.51
N VAL A 411 -8.00 -15.53 -26.54
CA VAL A 411 -6.97 -14.55 -26.18
C VAL A 411 -6.01 -14.32 -27.35
N ALA A 412 -5.59 -15.39 -28.04
CA ALA A 412 -4.72 -15.28 -29.21
C ALA A 412 -5.35 -14.48 -30.37
N VAL A 413 -6.61 -14.78 -30.73
CA VAL A 413 -7.34 -14.02 -31.77
C VAL A 413 -7.58 -12.57 -31.33
N THR A 414 -7.87 -12.31 -30.04
CA THR A 414 -8.03 -10.95 -29.52
C THR A 414 -6.73 -10.15 -29.64
N GLY A 415 -5.58 -10.75 -29.32
CA GLY A 415 -4.26 -10.16 -29.56
C GLY A 415 -4.02 -9.84 -31.04
N TRP A 416 -4.32 -10.78 -31.94
CA TRP A 416 -4.17 -10.56 -33.39
C TRP A 416 -5.10 -9.47 -33.94
N ALA A 417 -6.33 -9.35 -33.44
CA ALA A 417 -7.25 -8.29 -33.83
C ALA A 417 -6.80 -6.91 -33.32
N LEU A 418 -6.17 -6.82 -32.14
CA LEU A 418 -5.53 -5.59 -31.66
C LEU A 418 -4.30 -5.22 -32.50
N VAL A 419 -3.53 -6.21 -32.96
CA VAL A 419 -2.44 -5.99 -33.94
C VAL A 419 -2.99 -5.50 -35.28
N ALA A 420 -4.10 -6.07 -35.75
CA ALA A 420 -4.77 -5.63 -36.98
C ALA A 420 -5.27 -4.18 -36.86
N ALA A 421 -5.98 -3.86 -35.78
CA ALA A 421 -6.47 -2.52 -35.46
C ALA A 421 -5.33 -1.49 -35.42
N ARG A 422 -4.20 -1.82 -34.76
CA ARG A 422 -2.99 -1.00 -34.74
C ARG A 422 -2.42 -0.79 -36.15
N ARG A 423 -2.40 -1.82 -37.00
CA ARG A 423 -1.92 -1.70 -38.39
C ARG A 423 -2.81 -0.83 -39.27
N SER A 424 -4.13 -0.85 -39.09
CA SER A 424 -5.02 0.10 -39.78
C SER A 424 -4.69 1.57 -39.45
N VAL A 425 -4.37 1.86 -38.18
CA VAL A 425 -3.97 3.20 -37.73
C VAL A 425 -2.53 3.56 -38.14
N LEU A 426 -1.66 2.57 -38.37
CA LEU A 426 -0.31 2.80 -38.92
C LEU A 426 -0.33 3.03 -40.44
N ALA A 427 -1.23 2.38 -41.18
CA ALA A 427 -1.45 2.64 -42.61
C ALA A 427 -2.10 4.02 -42.86
N ALA A 428 -2.80 4.57 -41.87
CA ALA A 428 -3.30 5.94 -41.85
C ALA A 428 -2.22 6.97 -41.44
N ARG A 429 -0.97 6.81 -41.92
CA ARG A 429 0.15 7.73 -41.67
C ARG A 429 0.82 8.18 -42.99
N PRO A 430 1.42 9.39 -43.06
CA PRO A 430 1.42 10.45 -42.04
C PRO A 430 0.02 10.93 -41.69
N LEU A 431 -0.18 11.42 -40.46
CA LEU A 431 -1.48 11.93 -40.03
C LEU A 431 -1.84 13.14 -40.91
N LEU A 432 -3.11 13.22 -41.29
CA LEU A 432 -3.70 14.21 -42.22
C LEU A 432 -3.23 14.10 -43.69
N ASP A 433 -2.17 13.37 -44.03
CA ASP A 433 -1.66 13.26 -45.41
C ASP A 433 -1.49 11.83 -45.97
N ALA A 434 -2.04 10.81 -45.31
CA ALA A 434 -1.95 9.41 -45.73
C ALA A 434 -2.48 9.18 -47.17
N PRO A 435 -1.71 8.52 -48.07
CA PRO A 435 -2.11 8.32 -49.46
C PRO A 435 -3.31 7.36 -49.59
N TRP A 436 -4.20 7.63 -50.54
CA TRP A 436 -5.46 6.89 -50.72
C TRP A 436 -5.31 5.40 -51.08
N THR A 437 -4.14 5.03 -51.62
CA THR A 437 -3.79 3.68 -52.09
C THR A 437 -3.15 2.81 -51.01
N GLU A 438 -2.82 3.34 -49.82
CA GLU A 438 -2.14 2.57 -48.78
C GLU A 438 -3.05 1.49 -48.16
N THR A 439 -2.56 0.26 -48.07
CA THR A 439 -3.37 -0.91 -47.68
C THR A 439 -2.93 -1.48 -46.33
N VAL A 440 -3.86 -2.06 -45.58
CA VAL A 440 -3.55 -2.68 -44.29
C VAL A 440 -3.00 -4.10 -44.53
N THR A 441 -1.77 -4.38 -44.10
CA THR A 441 -1.04 -5.58 -44.56
C THR A 441 -0.61 -6.56 -43.45
N GLY A 442 -0.23 -7.76 -43.90
CA GLY A 442 0.57 -8.72 -43.14
C GLY A 442 -0.20 -9.65 -42.18
N LEU A 443 -1.50 -9.86 -42.37
CA LEU A 443 -2.27 -10.90 -41.67
C LEU A 443 -2.91 -11.86 -42.70
N GLY A 444 -3.14 -13.10 -42.29
CA GLY A 444 -3.75 -14.13 -43.13
C GLY A 444 -5.29 -14.13 -43.07
N TRP A 445 -5.92 -14.72 -44.08
CA TRP A 445 -7.36 -14.96 -44.14
C TRP A 445 -7.86 -15.96 -43.09
N ASP A 446 -6.94 -16.75 -42.53
CA ASP A 446 -7.20 -17.79 -41.53
C ASP A 446 -7.45 -17.23 -40.12
N LEU A 447 -6.99 -16.02 -39.80
CA LEU A 447 -7.28 -15.35 -38.53
C LEU A 447 -8.76 -14.93 -38.37
N PRO A 448 -9.43 -14.33 -39.38
CA PRO A 448 -10.90 -14.21 -39.42
C PRO A 448 -11.63 -15.56 -39.20
N VAL A 449 -11.15 -16.64 -39.82
CA VAL A 449 -11.76 -17.98 -39.68
C VAL A 449 -11.56 -18.52 -38.25
N ALA A 450 -10.39 -18.32 -37.66
CA ALA A 450 -10.11 -18.65 -36.27
C ALA A 450 -11.04 -17.89 -35.30
N ALA A 451 -11.31 -16.61 -35.56
CA ALA A 451 -12.26 -15.81 -34.80
C ALA A 451 -13.68 -16.40 -34.84
N VAL A 452 -14.16 -16.79 -36.02
CA VAL A 452 -15.47 -17.44 -36.19
C VAL A 452 -15.50 -18.79 -35.47
N ALA A 453 -14.45 -19.61 -35.57
CA ALA A 453 -14.37 -20.91 -34.88
C ALA A 453 -14.42 -20.78 -33.35
N VAL A 454 -13.69 -19.81 -32.77
CA VAL A 454 -13.76 -19.47 -31.33
C VAL A 454 -15.18 -19.05 -30.93
N VAL A 455 -15.81 -18.18 -31.72
CA VAL A 455 -17.16 -17.68 -31.43
C VAL A 455 -18.18 -18.82 -31.49
N CYS A 456 -18.08 -19.72 -32.46
CA CYS A 456 -18.89 -20.94 -32.52
C CYS A 456 -18.70 -21.84 -31.29
N ALA A 457 -17.46 -22.00 -30.79
CA ALA A 457 -17.19 -22.76 -29.57
C ALA A 457 -17.94 -22.17 -28.35
N TYR A 458 -17.87 -20.84 -28.17
CA TYR A 458 -18.62 -20.16 -27.11
C TYR A 458 -20.14 -20.17 -27.33
N LEU A 459 -20.64 -20.10 -28.57
CA LEU A 459 -22.08 -20.21 -28.87
C LEU A 459 -22.66 -21.58 -28.48
N LEU A 460 -21.86 -22.65 -28.56
CA LEU A 460 -22.22 -24.00 -28.09
C LEU A 460 -22.22 -24.11 -26.56
N LEU A 461 -21.28 -23.46 -25.88
CA LEU A 461 -21.11 -23.57 -24.42
C LEU A 461 -21.98 -22.59 -23.62
N LEU A 462 -22.33 -21.42 -24.17
CA LEU A 462 -23.00 -20.32 -23.45
C LEU A 462 -24.53 -20.26 -23.68
N PRO A 463 -25.31 -19.79 -22.68
CA PRO A 463 -26.76 -19.72 -22.76
C PRO A 463 -27.24 -18.68 -23.79
N ALA A 464 -28.45 -18.88 -24.32
CA ALA A 464 -29.02 -18.04 -25.39
C ALA A 464 -28.97 -16.52 -25.12
N ARG A 465 -29.13 -16.10 -23.85
CA ARG A 465 -29.14 -14.68 -23.44
C ARG A 465 -27.84 -13.93 -23.76
N THR A 466 -26.68 -14.57 -23.73
CA THR A 466 -25.38 -13.91 -24.00
C THR A 466 -24.95 -13.96 -25.45
N ARG A 467 -25.69 -14.67 -26.33
CA ARG A 467 -25.29 -14.89 -27.73
C ARG A 467 -25.28 -13.61 -28.57
N ILE A 468 -26.18 -12.66 -28.30
CA ILE A 468 -26.21 -11.37 -29.02
C ILE A 468 -24.99 -10.52 -28.69
N ASP A 469 -24.61 -10.47 -27.40
CA ASP A 469 -23.48 -9.64 -26.96
C ASP A 469 -22.14 -10.26 -27.40
N LEU A 470 -22.04 -11.60 -27.42
CA LEU A 470 -20.93 -12.34 -28.04
C LEU A 470 -20.85 -12.12 -29.55
N ALA A 471 -21.98 -12.13 -30.28
CA ALA A 471 -22.00 -11.88 -31.71
C ALA A 471 -21.59 -10.44 -32.06
N LEU A 472 -21.99 -9.46 -31.24
CA LEU A 472 -21.53 -8.08 -31.42
C LEU A 472 -20.01 -7.94 -31.18
N ALA A 473 -19.47 -8.59 -30.14
CA ALA A 473 -18.04 -8.64 -29.90
C ALA A 473 -17.29 -9.33 -31.07
N ALA A 474 -17.85 -10.41 -31.62
CA ALA A 474 -17.32 -11.08 -32.81
C ALA A 474 -17.30 -10.17 -34.04
N ILE A 475 -18.34 -9.37 -34.26
CA ILE A 475 -18.42 -8.41 -35.38
C ILE A 475 -17.35 -7.32 -35.26
N VAL A 476 -17.11 -6.78 -34.05
CA VAL A 476 -15.99 -5.84 -33.81
C VAL A 476 -14.64 -6.51 -34.09
N LEU A 477 -14.44 -7.71 -33.56
CA LEU A 477 -13.19 -8.48 -33.68
C LEU A 477 -12.84 -8.82 -35.14
N VAL A 478 -13.82 -9.29 -35.91
CA VAL A 478 -13.70 -9.57 -37.34
C VAL A 478 -13.55 -8.26 -38.14
N GLY A 479 -14.24 -7.19 -37.74
CA GLY A 479 -14.13 -5.86 -38.37
C GLY A 479 -12.72 -5.27 -38.31
N PHE A 480 -11.94 -5.56 -37.25
CA PHE A 480 -10.52 -5.20 -37.20
C PHE A 480 -9.63 -6.13 -38.05
N LEU A 481 -9.94 -7.42 -38.12
CA LEU A 481 -9.15 -8.40 -38.88
C LEU A 481 -9.33 -8.29 -40.41
N VAL A 482 -10.54 -8.02 -40.89
CA VAL A 482 -10.89 -8.06 -42.32
C VAL A 482 -10.05 -7.09 -43.19
N PRO A 483 -9.87 -5.80 -42.86
CA PRO A 483 -9.05 -4.90 -43.66
C PRO A 483 -7.60 -5.40 -43.84
N ALA A 484 -7.02 -5.97 -42.78
CA ALA A 484 -5.65 -6.48 -42.77
C ALA A 484 -5.49 -7.84 -43.46
N ALA A 485 -6.51 -8.69 -43.40
CA ALA A 485 -6.51 -10.03 -44.01
C ALA A 485 -6.74 -9.98 -45.52
N PHE A 486 -7.54 -9.03 -46.00
CA PHE A 486 -7.88 -8.86 -47.42
C PHE A 486 -7.14 -7.70 -48.10
N ARG A 487 -6.17 -7.07 -47.42
CA ARG A 487 -5.35 -5.94 -47.92
C ARG A 487 -6.19 -4.76 -48.43
N LEU A 488 -7.22 -4.39 -47.69
CA LEU A 488 -8.08 -3.26 -48.04
C LEU A 488 -7.40 -1.91 -47.74
N PRO A 489 -7.77 -0.83 -48.44
CA PRO A 489 -7.28 0.52 -48.14
C PRO A 489 -7.59 0.96 -46.71
N TRP A 490 -6.71 1.75 -46.08
CA TRP A 490 -6.83 2.15 -44.66
C TRP A 490 -8.21 2.75 -44.29
N TRP A 491 -8.78 3.58 -45.16
CA TRP A 491 -10.07 4.26 -44.94
C TRP A 491 -11.26 3.30 -44.84
N SER A 492 -11.15 2.08 -45.39
CA SER A 492 -12.20 1.05 -45.27
C SER A 492 -12.46 0.66 -43.80
N ALA A 493 -11.42 0.71 -42.96
CA ALA A 493 -11.53 0.41 -41.54
C ALA A 493 -12.31 1.49 -40.77
N ALA A 494 -12.24 2.75 -41.20
CA ALA A 494 -13.04 3.83 -40.63
C ALA A 494 -14.53 3.67 -40.94
N ILE A 495 -14.88 3.30 -42.18
CA ILE A 495 -16.26 3.01 -42.58
C ILE A 495 -16.80 1.79 -41.80
N ALA A 496 -16.03 0.69 -41.75
CA ALA A 496 -16.41 -0.52 -41.03
C ALA A 496 -16.62 -0.24 -39.52
N GLY A 497 -15.69 0.47 -38.87
CA GLY A 497 -15.81 0.84 -37.46
C GLY A 497 -17.05 1.71 -37.17
N MET A 498 -17.38 2.67 -38.03
CA MET A 498 -18.56 3.52 -37.85
C MET A 498 -19.88 2.75 -38.06
N LEU A 499 -19.94 1.83 -39.04
CA LEU A 499 -21.09 0.94 -39.24
C LEU A 499 -21.31 0.02 -38.03
N VAL A 500 -20.24 -0.58 -37.50
CA VAL A 500 -20.31 -1.43 -36.30
C VAL A 500 -20.70 -0.62 -35.06
N ALA A 501 -20.20 0.61 -34.92
CA ALA A 501 -20.61 1.53 -33.85
C ALA A 501 -22.10 1.90 -33.92
N ALA A 502 -22.64 2.16 -35.12
CA ALA A 502 -24.05 2.42 -35.33
C ALA A 502 -24.93 1.22 -34.96
N VAL A 503 -24.54 0.00 -35.36
CA VAL A 503 -25.24 -1.24 -34.99
C VAL A 503 -25.17 -1.50 -33.48
N ALA A 504 -23.99 -1.30 -32.87
CA ALA A 504 -23.80 -1.44 -31.42
C ALA A 504 -24.70 -0.48 -30.63
N LEU A 505 -24.78 0.79 -31.05
CA LEU A 505 -25.63 1.81 -30.44
C LEU A 505 -27.12 1.52 -30.64
N ALA A 506 -27.53 1.08 -31.84
CA ALA A 506 -28.90 0.65 -32.11
C ALA A 506 -29.32 -0.57 -31.27
N LEU A 507 -28.41 -1.51 -31.00
CA LEU A 507 -28.63 -2.63 -30.07
C LEU A 507 -28.58 -2.18 -28.60
N ALA A 508 -27.84 -1.12 -28.27
CA ALA A 508 -27.78 -0.54 -26.92
C ALA A 508 -29.12 0.10 -26.52
N THR A 509 -29.80 0.83 -27.41
CA THR A 509 -31.14 1.39 -27.11
C THR A 509 -32.19 0.31 -26.79
N ARG A 510 -31.99 -0.91 -27.31
CA ARG A 510 -32.83 -2.10 -27.07
C ARG A 510 -32.33 -3.00 -25.93
N ALA A 511 -31.34 -2.58 -25.15
CA ALA A 511 -30.82 -3.38 -24.03
C ALA A 511 -31.79 -3.41 -22.84
N ALA A 512 -32.03 -4.60 -22.26
CA ALA A 512 -32.87 -4.76 -21.08
C ALA A 512 -32.13 -4.46 -19.76
N GLY A 513 -30.92 -5.01 -19.58
CA GLY A 513 -30.09 -4.82 -18.37
C GLY A 513 -29.00 -3.75 -18.54
N ARG A 514 -28.60 -3.10 -17.43
CA ARG A 514 -27.50 -2.12 -17.40
C ARG A 514 -26.15 -2.71 -17.83
N THR A 515 -25.88 -3.98 -17.52
CA THR A 515 -24.65 -4.68 -17.94
C THR A 515 -24.59 -4.87 -19.46
N THR A 516 -25.63 -5.42 -20.07
CA THR A 516 -25.77 -5.52 -21.54
C THR A 516 -25.70 -4.15 -22.21
N LEU A 517 -26.29 -3.11 -21.60
CA LEU A 517 -26.16 -1.74 -22.12
C LEU A 517 -24.70 -1.26 -22.12
N ALA A 518 -23.99 -1.40 -21.00
CA ALA A 518 -22.59 -0.99 -20.88
C ALA A 518 -21.68 -1.75 -21.83
N ILE A 519 -21.88 -3.07 -22.02
CA ILE A 519 -21.13 -3.89 -22.98
C ILE A 519 -21.34 -3.37 -24.41
N ARG A 520 -22.59 -3.11 -24.82
CA ARG A 520 -22.89 -2.63 -26.19
C ARG A 520 -22.37 -1.22 -26.44
N LEU A 521 -22.49 -0.33 -25.46
CA LEU A 521 -21.91 1.02 -25.55
C LEU A 521 -20.37 0.98 -25.59
N GLY A 522 -19.72 0.12 -24.79
CA GLY A 522 -18.27 -0.06 -24.82
C GLY A 522 -17.76 -0.61 -26.15
N LEU A 523 -18.42 -1.62 -26.71
CA LEU A 523 -18.10 -2.15 -28.05
C LEU A 523 -18.30 -1.08 -29.15
N GLY A 524 -19.39 -0.32 -29.09
CA GLY A 524 -19.65 0.78 -30.03
C GLY A 524 -18.63 1.91 -29.93
N ALA A 525 -18.25 2.33 -28.72
CA ALA A 525 -17.22 3.32 -28.47
C ALA A 525 -15.83 2.84 -28.93
N THR A 526 -15.53 1.55 -28.76
CA THR A 526 -14.26 0.94 -29.25
C THR A 526 -14.20 0.98 -30.78
N ALA A 527 -15.30 0.65 -31.47
CA ALA A 527 -15.38 0.69 -32.93
C ALA A 527 -15.34 2.13 -33.48
N ALA A 528 -16.03 3.08 -32.83
CA ALA A 528 -15.99 4.50 -33.21
C ALA A 528 -14.63 5.16 -32.94
N GLY A 529 -13.98 4.83 -31.82
CA GLY A 529 -12.62 5.30 -31.49
C GLY A 529 -11.58 4.77 -32.47
N HIS A 530 -11.69 3.50 -32.88
CA HIS A 530 -10.87 2.95 -33.97
C HIS A 530 -11.14 3.68 -35.30
N ALA A 531 -12.41 3.91 -35.64
CA ALA A 531 -12.78 4.61 -36.86
C ALA A 531 -12.24 6.05 -36.92
N LEU A 532 -12.24 6.77 -35.80
CA LEU A 532 -11.66 8.10 -35.70
C LEU A 532 -10.13 8.05 -35.87
N LEU A 533 -9.45 7.14 -35.19
CA LEU A 533 -7.98 6.98 -35.29
C LEU A 533 -7.52 6.56 -36.70
N ALA A 534 -8.29 5.71 -37.39
CA ALA A 534 -8.05 5.39 -38.79
C ALA A 534 -8.42 6.56 -39.72
N GLY A 535 -9.50 7.29 -39.43
CA GLY A 535 -9.96 8.43 -40.21
C GLY A 535 -8.99 9.62 -40.21
N LEU A 536 -8.18 9.78 -39.15
CA LEU A 536 -7.11 10.79 -39.05
C LEU A 536 -6.01 10.69 -40.12
N GLY A 537 -6.04 9.66 -40.99
CA GLY A 537 -5.18 9.59 -42.17
C GLY A 537 -5.32 10.79 -43.12
N ARG A 538 -6.52 11.38 -43.27
CA ARG A 538 -6.73 12.66 -44.01
C ARG A 538 -7.82 13.53 -43.37
N PRO A 539 -7.72 14.88 -43.39
CA PRO A 539 -8.63 15.77 -42.67
C PRO A 539 -10.08 15.63 -43.14
N GLY A 540 -10.32 15.42 -44.45
CA GLY A 540 -11.66 15.18 -44.98
C GLY A 540 -12.30 13.86 -44.49
N VAL A 541 -11.50 12.79 -44.34
CA VAL A 541 -12.00 11.51 -43.80
C VAL A 541 -12.26 11.64 -42.30
N ALA A 542 -11.37 12.29 -41.56
CA ALA A 542 -11.56 12.59 -40.13
C ALA A 542 -12.78 13.48 -39.87
N ALA A 543 -12.99 14.53 -40.68
CA ALA A 543 -14.18 15.37 -40.64
C ALA A 543 -15.45 14.56 -40.94
N GLY A 544 -15.41 13.65 -41.93
CA GLY A 544 -16.51 12.72 -42.22
C GLY A 544 -16.86 11.79 -41.06
N VAL A 545 -15.86 11.24 -40.36
CA VAL A 545 -16.09 10.42 -39.15
C VAL A 545 -16.65 11.25 -38.00
N CYS A 546 -16.12 12.46 -37.75
CA CYS A 546 -16.68 13.37 -36.75
C CYS A 546 -18.13 13.78 -37.07
N ALA A 547 -18.45 14.06 -38.34
CA ALA A 547 -19.81 14.34 -38.79
C ALA A 547 -20.74 13.12 -38.62
N ALA A 548 -20.26 11.90 -38.90
CA ALA A 548 -21.02 10.68 -38.66
C ALA A 548 -21.31 10.46 -37.16
N ILE A 549 -20.33 10.72 -36.28
CA ILE A 549 -20.50 10.68 -34.82
C ILE A 549 -21.51 11.75 -34.37
N ALA A 550 -21.45 12.96 -34.92
CA ALA A 550 -22.42 14.03 -34.65
C ALA A 550 -23.85 13.61 -35.03
N LEU A 551 -24.05 13.15 -36.27
CA LEU A 551 -25.36 12.74 -36.79
C LEU A 551 -25.93 11.52 -36.07
N ILE A 552 -25.13 10.48 -35.84
CA ILE A 552 -25.57 9.25 -35.15
C ILE A 552 -25.82 9.52 -33.66
N GLY A 553 -25.00 10.36 -33.03
CA GLY A 553 -25.16 10.76 -31.63
C GLY A 553 -26.44 11.57 -31.39
N ILE A 554 -26.61 12.67 -32.13
CA ILE A 554 -27.79 13.56 -32.05
C ILE A 554 -29.05 12.80 -32.49
N GLY A 555 -28.98 12.02 -33.58
CA GLY A 555 -30.10 11.21 -34.07
C GLY A 555 -30.57 10.17 -33.06
N THR A 556 -29.64 9.49 -32.38
CA THR A 556 -29.98 8.54 -31.30
C THR A 556 -30.60 9.25 -30.10
N ALA A 557 -30.06 10.40 -29.70
CA ALA A 557 -30.61 11.21 -28.62
C ALA A 557 -32.04 11.67 -28.91
N LEU A 558 -32.33 12.07 -30.15
CA LEU A 558 -33.68 12.44 -30.61
C LEU A 558 -34.63 11.22 -30.68
N ALA A 559 -34.18 10.08 -31.20
CA ALA A 559 -34.99 8.87 -31.30
C ALA A 559 -35.39 8.31 -29.92
N VAL A 560 -34.52 8.46 -28.91
CA VAL A 560 -34.71 7.92 -27.56
C VAL A 560 -35.28 8.96 -26.57
N ARG A 561 -35.56 10.20 -27.01
CA ARG A 561 -35.97 11.34 -26.15
C ARG A 561 -37.19 11.12 -25.26
N SER A 562 -38.07 10.19 -25.61
CA SER A 562 -39.27 9.80 -24.85
C SER A 562 -39.19 8.39 -24.27
N GLY A 563 -38.12 7.64 -24.53
CA GLY A 563 -37.96 6.25 -24.11
C GLY A 563 -37.22 6.08 -22.78
N PRO A 564 -37.31 4.90 -22.14
CA PRO A 564 -36.67 4.62 -20.85
C PRO A 564 -35.13 4.66 -20.87
N ARG A 565 -34.52 4.71 -22.06
CA ARG A 565 -33.05 4.82 -22.25
C ARG A 565 -32.57 6.26 -22.49
N ARG A 566 -33.43 7.28 -22.35
CA ARG A 566 -33.08 8.71 -22.49
C ARG A 566 -31.86 9.08 -21.64
N ALA A 567 -31.93 8.81 -20.34
CA ALA A 567 -30.91 9.20 -19.37
C ALA A 567 -29.60 8.37 -19.47
N ASP A 568 -29.66 7.12 -19.95
CA ASP A 568 -28.46 6.29 -20.10
C ASP A 568 -27.79 6.51 -21.47
N ALA A 569 -28.51 6.19 -22.56
CA ALA A 569 -27.95 6.09 -23.91
C ALA A 569 -28.19 7.36 -24.73
N GLY A 570 -29.34 8.02 -24.56
CA GLY A 570 -29.66 9.27 -25.25
C GLY A 570 -28.72 10.41 -24.83
N ALA A 571 -28.49 10.55 -23.52
CA ALA A 571 -27.56 11.50 -22.94
C ALA A 571 -26.11 11.31 -23.47
N GLY A 572 -25.57 10.10 -23.34
CA GLY A 572 -24.22 9.77 -23.81
C GLY A 572 -24.03 9.95 -25.32
N ALA A 573 -25.03 9.57 -26.12
CA ALA A 573 -25.04 9.79 -27.56
C ALA A 573 -25.05 11.29 -27.92
N LEU A 574 -25.83 12.11 -27.20
CA LEU A 574 -25.84 13.57 -27.42
C LEU A 574 -24.48 14.19 -27.06
N THR A 575 -23.89 13.83 -25.92
CA THR A 575 -22.60 14.41 -25.50
C THR A 575 -21.49 14.10 -26.51
N ALA A 576 -21.41 12.86 -27.00
CA ALA A 576 -20.46 12.48 -28.04
C ALA A 576 -20.73 13.25 -29.35
N GLY A 577 -22.00 13.38 -29.73
CA GLY A 577 -22.39 14.08 -30.95
C GLY A 577 -22.07 15.58 -30.93
N LEU A 578 -22.38 16.27 -29.83
CA LEU A 578 -22.10 17.71 -29.68
C LEU A 578 -20.59 18.02 -29.61
N LEU A 579 -19.79 17.14 -29.00
CA LEU A 579 -18.33 17.28 -28.98
C LEU A 579 -17.69 17.10 -30.36
N ALA A 580 -18.29 16.27 -31.21
CA ALA A 580 -17.77 16.02 -32.56
C ALA A 580 -18.02 17.19 -33.54
N VAL A 581 -18.96 18.11 -33.25
CA VAL A 581 -19.27 19.27 -34.13
C VAL A 581 -18.09 20.23 -34.33
N PRO A 582 -17.47 20.84 -33.29
CA PRO A 582 -16.33 21.73 -33.49
C PRO A 582 -15.10 21.01 -34.07
N ALA A 583 -14.91 19.72 -33.75
CA ALA A 583 -13.87 18.90 -34.35
C ALA A 583 -14.10 18.68 -35.86
N ALA A 584 -15.34 18.39 -36.28
CA ALA A 584 -15.70 18.28 -37.69
C ALA A 584 -15.49 19.60 -38.44
N VAL A 585 -15.87 20.74 -37.85
CA VAL A 585 -15.65 22.08 -38.44
C VAL A 585 -14.17 22.38 -38.59
N TRP A 586 -13.36 22.18 -37.55
CA TRP A 586 -11.91 22.41 -37.60
C TRP A 586 -11.22 21.52 -38.65
N LEU A 587 -11.53 20.22 -38.68
CA LEU A 587 -10.97 19.29 -39.66
C LEU A 587 -11.45 19.57 -41.09
N ALA A 588 -12.69 20.05 -41.28
CA ALA A 588 -13.18 20.49 -42.59
C ALA A 588 -12.50 21.78 -43.08
N LEU A 589 -12.20 22.72 -42.17
CA LEU A 589 -11.46 23.95 -42.49
C LEU A 589 -9.98 23.67 -42.81
N ILE A 590 -9.36 22.66 -42.17
CA ILE A 590 -8.05 22.14 -42.57
C ILE A 590 -8.12 21.47 -43.95
N ALA A 591 -9.16 20.67 -44.22
CA ALA A 591 -9.37 20.06 -45.54
C ALA A 591 -9.65 21.09 -46.66
N ALA A 592 -9.94 22.34 -46.31
CA ALA A 592 -10.18 23.47 -47.21
C ALA A 592 -9.07 24.55 -47.13
N ASP A 593 -7.93 24.24 -46.51
CA ASP A 593 -6.73 25.10 -46.41
C ASP A 593 -6.97 26.52 -45.86
N VAL A 594 -7.84 26.64 -44.86
CA VAL A 594 -8.22 27.93 -44.25
C VAL A 594 -7.22 28.34 -43.17
N SER A 595 -6.85 29.63 -43.08
CA SER A 595 -5.81 30.11 -42.17
C SER A 595 -6.14 29.93 -40.67
N PRO A 596 -5.16 29.63 -39.79
CA PRO A 596 -5.39 29.29 -38.38
C PRO A 596 -6.20 30.33 -37.58
N THR A 597 -5.93 31.63 -37.74
CA THR A 597 -6.69 32.69 -37.06
C THR A 597 -8.17 32.68 -37.49
N VAL A 598 -8.49 32.32 -38.73
CA VAL A 598 -9.88 32.14 -39.19
C VAL A 598 -10.49 30.84 -38.62
N GLN A 599 -9.73 29.75 -38.55
CA GLN A 599 -10.18 28.50 -37.90
C GLN A 599 -10.55 28.73 -36.42
N VAL A 600 -9.72 29.44 -35.67
CA VAL A 600 -9.95 29.82 -34.26
C VAL A 600 -11.23 30.63 -34.12
N ARG A 601 -11.39 31.69 -34.93
CA ARG A 601 -12.58 32.56 -34.90
C ARG A 601 -13.85 31.80 -35.30
N ALA A 602 -13.78 30.89 -36.28
CA ALA A 602 -14.89 30.04 -36.69
C ALA A 602 -15.32 29.07 -35.57
N VAL A 603 -14.37 28.39 -34.91
CA VAL A 603 -14.69 27.50 -33.78
C VAL A 603 -15.21 28.29 -32.58
N PHE A 604 -14.66 29.46 -32.27
CA PHE A 604 -15.23 30.32 -31.23
C PHE A 604 -16.68 30.73 -31.55
N GLY A 605 -16.99 31.02 -32.81
CA GLY A 605 -18.36 31.22 -33.29
C GLY A 605 -19.27 30.00 -33.08
N VAL A 606 -18.79 28.79 -33.39
CA VAL A 606 -19.52 27.53 -33.11
C VAL A 606 -19.77 27.33 -31.60
N ILE A 607 -18.82 27.71 -30.75
CA ILE A 607 -18.96 27.63 -29.29
C ILE A 607 -20.02 28.64 -28.79
N VAL A 608 -20.01 29.88 -29.30
CA VAL A 608 -21.06 30.88 -28.99
C VAL A 608 -22.44 30.42 -29.46
N LEU A 609 -22.55 29.87 -30.67
CA LEU A 609 -23.79 29.30 -31.19
C LEU A 609 -24.29 28.13 -30.35
N LEU A 610 -23.39 27.23 -29.90
CA LEU A 610 -23.74 26.15 -28.99
C LEU A 610 -24.24 26.68 -27.64
N CYS A 611 -23.57 27.69 -27.07
CA CYS A 611 -24.00 28.33 -25.82
C CYS A 611 -25.41 28.95 -25.92
N ALA A 612 -25.78 29.48 -27.09
CA ALA A 612 -27.16 29.90 -27.37
C ALA A 612 -28.10 28.69 -27.52
N ALA A 613 -27.69 27.66 -28.28
CA ALA A 613 -28.48 26.47 -28.57
C ALA A 613 -28.78 25.59 -27.34
N VAL A 614 -28.02 25.70 -26.25
CA VAL A 614 -28.36 25.10 -24.94
C VAL A 614 -29.79 25.45 -24.51
N ARG A 615 -30.29 26.64 -24.86
CA ARG A 615 -31.68 27.06 -24.58
C ARG A 615 -32.72 26.21 -25.34
N LEU A 616 -32.41 25.77 -26.56
CA LEU A 616 -33.29 25.04 -27.48
C LEU A 616 -33.40 23.53 -27.18
N LEU A 617 -32.55 22.99 -26.30
CA LEU A 617 -32.50 21.56 -25.94
C LEU A 617 -32.95 21.31 -24.48
N PRO A 618 -34.25 21.52 -24.13
CA PRO A 618 -34.73 21.33 -22.76
C PRO A 618 -34.67 19.86 -22.29
N TRP A 619 -34.74 18.89 -23.21
CA TRP A 619 -34.76 17.46 -22.86
C TRP A 619 -33.39 16.89 -22.45
N TYR A 620 -32.30 17.58 -22.78
CA TYR A 620 -30.92 17.21 -22.43
C TYR A 620 -30.15 18.46 -21.98
N ALA A 621 -30.79 19.22 -21.10
CA ALA A 621 -30.36 20.56 -20.69
C ALA A 621 -29.04 20.57 -19.90
N ALA A 622 -28.71 19.47 -19.21
CA ALA A 622 -27.49 19.34 -18.41
C ALA A 622 -26.31 18.93 -19.30
N GLU A 623 -26.55 18.00 -20.22
CA GLU A 623 -25.61 17.43 -21.17
C GLU A 623 -25.12 18.48 -22.17
N ALA A 624 -26.06 19.22 -22.78
CA ALA A 624 -25.74 20.32 -23.68
C ALA A 624 -24.99 21.46 -22.96
N LEU A 625 -25.37 21.77 -21.71
CA LEU A 625 -24.68 22.77 -20.89
C LEU A 625 -23.25 22.33 -20.53
N ALA A 626 -23.05 21.06 -20.16
CA ALA A 626 -21.74 20.52 -19.84
C ALA A 626 -20.78 20.57 -21.04
N VAL A 627 -21.26 20.22 -22.25
CA VAL A 627 -20.45 20.32 -23.47
C VAL A 627 -20.17 21.79 -23.85
N ALA A 628 -21.16 22.68 -23.74
CA ALA A 628 -20.97 24.11 -24.00
C ALA A 628 -19.95 24.73 -23.03
N LEU A 629 -20.01 24.39 -21.74
CA LEU A 629 -19.04 24.83 -20.74
C LEU A 629 -17.65 24.26 -21.01
N LEU A 630 -17.53 22.96 -21.31
CA LEU A 630 -16.22 22.34 -21.61
C LEU A 630 -15.53 23.00 -22.81
N LEU A 631 -16.27 23.26 -23.89
CA LEU A 631 -15.72 23.91 -25.08
C LEU A 631 -15.38 25.39 -24.83
N THR A 632 -16.21 26.13 -24.08
CA THR A 632 -15.90 27.51 -23.66
C THR A 632 -14.65 27.55 -22.76
N THR A 633 -14.51 26.57 -21.86
CA THR A 633 -13.33 26.39 -20.99
C THR A 633 -12.06 26.14 -21.79
N ALA A 634 -12.17 25.39 -22.90
CA ALA A 634 -11.05 25.06 -23.78
C ALA A 634 -10.71 26.16 -24.80
N SER A 635 -11.61 27.08 -25.13
CA SER A 635 -11.41 28.01 -26.26
C SER A 635 -10.15 28.89 -26.18
N PRO A 636 -9.65 29.34 -25.02
CA PRO A 636 -8.40 30.11 -24.95
C PRO A 636 -7.17 29.27 -25.35
N VAL A 637 -7.22 27.93 -25.22
CA VAL A 637 -6.15 27.02 -25.67
C VAL A 637 -6.12 26.94 -27.19
N TRP A 638 -7.29 26.97 -27.85
CA TRP A 638 -7.37 26.98 -29.32
C TRP A 638 -6.84 28.31 -29.88
N ALA A 639 -7.04 29.42 -29.15
CA ALA A 639 -6.53 30.74 -29.54
C ALA A 639 -5.00 30.83 -29.63
N LEU A 640 -4.24 29.91 -29.00
CA LEU A 640 -2.79 29.81 -29.14
C LEU A 640 -2.33 29.47 -30.58
N ALA A 641 -3.22 28.97 -31.44
CA ALA A 641 -2.94 28.74 -32.86
C ALA A 641 -3.16 29.99 -33.74
N GLY A 642 -3.69 31.08 -33.18
CA GLY A 642 -3.93 32.35 -33.88
C GLY A 642 -2.98 33.46 -33.43
N THR A 643 -3.07 34.60 -34.12
CA THR A 643 -2.26 35.80 -33.86
C THR A 643 -2.93 36.83 -32.93
N ASP A 644 -4.14 36.53 -32.45
CA ASP A 644 -4.93 37.46 -31.63
C ASP A 644 -4.57 37.33 -30.12
N PRO A 645 -4.64 38.42 -29.31
CA PRO A 645 -4.23 38.37 -27.91
C PRO A 645 -5.06 37.39 -27.06
N VAL A 646 -4.43 36.31 -26.60
CA VAL A 646 -5.08 35.18 -25.87
C VAL A 646 -5.80 35.62 -24.59
N ALA A 647 -5.31 36.66 -23.91
CA ALA A 647 -5.97 37.26 -22.75
C ALA A 647 -7.42 37.71 -23.03
N LEU A 648 -7.72 38.15 -24.26
CA LEU A 648 -9.07 38.55 -24.67
C LEU A 648 -10.00 37.33 -24.83
N TYR A 649 -9.49 36.21 -25.37
CA TYR A 649 -10.24 34.95 -25.44
C TYR A 649 -10.49 34.36 -24.06
N ALA A 650 -9.52 34.48 -23.14
CA ALA A 650 -9.66 34.06 -21.76
C ALA A 650 -10.75 34.89 -21.02
N ALA A 651 -10.71 36.22 -21.14
CA ALA A 651 -11.73 37.10 -20.57
C ALA A 651 -13.12 36.89 -21.21
N ALA A 652 -13.19 36.67 -22.53
CA ALA A 652 -14.43 36.37 -23.25
C ALA A 652 -15.02 35.01 -22.84
N ALA A 653 -14.19 33.99 -22.59
CA ALA A 653 -14.63 32.71 -22.06
C ALA A 653 -15.22 32.84 -20.65
N LEU A 654 -14.60 33.63 -19.77
CA LEU A 654 -15.15 33.95 -18.44
C LEU A 654 -16.50 34.69 -18.54
N LEU A 655 -16.63 35.63 -19.48
CA LEU A 655 -17.88 36.34 -19.73
C LEU A 655 -18.98 35.43 -20.29
N LEU A 656 -18.64 34.49 -21.18
CA LEU A 656 -19.57 33.47 -21.69
C LEU A 656 -20.03 32.50 -20.59
N ILE A 657 -19.13 32.08 -19.69
CA ILE A 657 -19.49 31.26 -18.51
C ILE A 657 -20.46 32.04 -17.61
N ALA A 658 -20.19 33.31 -17.31
CA ALA A 658 -21.08 34.17 -16.53
C ALA A 658 -22.44 34.40 -17.21
N ALA A 659 -22.46 34.54 -18.55
CA ALA A 659 -23.69 34.62 -19.33
C ALA A 659 -24.49 33.31 -19.34
N LEU A 660 -23.82 32.14 -19.35
CA LEU A 660 -24.49 30.84 -19.23
C LEU A 660 -25.11 30.65 -17.84
N VAL A 661 -24.43 31.07 -16.75
CA VAL A 661 -24.99 31.10 -15.38
C VAL A 661 -26.33 31.86 -15.36
N ALA A 662 -26.41 32.99 -16.06
CA ALA A 662 -27.63 33.81 -16.14
C ALA A 662 -28.83 33.08 -16.74
N THR A 663 -28.62 31.99 -17.50
CA THR A 663 -29.69 31.26 -18.20
C THR A 663 -30.27 30.08 -17.43
N ARG A 664 -29.47 29.39 -16.59
CA ARG A 664 -29.88 28.17 -15.87
C ARG A 664 -29.14 28.03 -14.52
N GLY A 665 -29.51 28.86 -13.55
CA GLY A 665 -28.89 28.91 -12.22
C GLY A 665 -28.90 27.60 -11.38
N GLY A 666 -29.52 26.52 -11.84
CA GLY A 666 -29.53 25.22 -11.15
C GLY A 666 -28.22 24.42 -11.19
N PHE A 667 -27.21 24.85 -11.96
CA PHE A 667 -25.96 24.09 -12.19
C PHE A 667 -24.71 24.73 -11.57
N ALA A 668 -24.85 25.41 -10.43
CA ALA A 668 -23.78 26.19 -9.77
C ALA A 668 -22.41 25.50 -9.69
N GLY A 669 -22.37 24.21 -9.33
CA GLY A 669 -21.12 23.43 -9.25
C GLY A 669 -20.44 23.22 -10.61
N THR A 670 -21.20 22.98 -11.67
CA THR A 670 -20.67 22.79 -13.03
C THR A 670 -20.05 24.08 -13.59
N TYR A 671 -20.65 25.23 -13.27
CA TYR A 671 -20.08 26.54 -13.61
C TYR A 671 -18.77 26.79 -12.85
N ALA A 672 -18.70 26.44 -11.57
CA ALA A 672 -17.48 26.59 -10.77
C ALA A 672 -16.30 25.77 -11.33
N SER A 673 -16.56 24.58 -11.92
CA SER A 673 -15.51 23.79 -12.60
C SER A 673 -15.06 24.34 -13.96
N ALA A 674 -15.80 25.28 -14.58
CA ALA A 674 -15.46 25.84 -15.89
C ALA A 674 -14.54 27.08 -15.82
N VAL A 675 -14.54 27.79 -14.68
CA VAL A 675 -13.75 29.02 -14.48
C VAL A 675 -12.22 28.81 -14.41
N PRO A 676 -11.66 27.75 -13.79
CA PRO A 676 -10.22 27.69 -13.50
C PRO A 676 -9.28 27.74 -14.71
N VAL A 677 -9.63 27.10 -15.84
CA VAL A 677 -8.76 27.07 -17.03
C VAL A 677 -8.67 28.44 -17.72
N PRO A 678 -9.78 29.11 -18.11
CA PRO A 678 -9.68 30.46 -18.67
C PRO A 678 -9.11 31.47 -17.67
N ALA A 679 -9.35 31.31 -16.36
CA ALA A 679 -8.68 32.14 -15.35
C ALA A 679 -7.16 31.91 -15.31
N ALA A 680 -6.69 30.66 -15.38
CA ALA A 680 -5.26 30.34 -15.41
C ALA A 680 -4.59 30.85 -16.71
N VAL A 681 -5.24 30.73 -17.86
CA VAL A 681 -4.73 31.29 -19.13
C VAL A 681 -4.69 32.81 -19.10
N LEU A 682 -5.69 33.47 -18.48
CA LEU A 682 -5.67 34.93 -18.26
C LEU A 682 -4.48 35.34 -17.37
N ILE A 683 -4.26 34.64 -16.25
CA ILE A 683 -3.14 34.92 -15.33
C ILE A 683 -1.79 34.70 -16.04
N ALA A 684 -1.64 33.63 -16.82
CA ALA A 684 -0.43 33.38 -17.61
C ALA A 684 -0.19 34.48 -18.66
N ALA A 685 -1.24 34.92 -19.36
CA ALA A 685 -1.15 35.95 -20.40
C ALA A 685 -0.98 37.39 -19.86
N THR A 686 -1.21 37.63 -18.56
CA THR A 686 -1.09 38.96 -17.92
C THR A 686 0.00 39.01 -16.84
N GLY A 687 0.64 37.87 -16.52
CA GLY A 687 1.55 37.72 -15.39
C GLY A 687 2.82 38.57 -15.46
N ALA A 688 3.33 38.84 -16.66
CA ALA A 688 4.51 39.70 -16.87
C ALA A 688 4.20 41.16 -16.49
N ASP A 689 3.10 41.72 -17.00
CA ASP A 689 2.63 43.06 -16.64
C ASP A 689 2.32 43.16 -15.13
N LEU A 690 1.71 42.13 -14.56
CA LEU A 690 1.40 42.06 -13.13
C LEU A 690 2.64 42.04 -12.22
N ALA A 691 3.74 41.45 -12.69
CA ALA A 691 5.00 41.42 -11.94
C ALA A 691 5.61 42.81 -11.75
N VAL A 692 5.38 43.75 -12.69
CA VAL A 692 5.86 45.14 -12.60
C VAL A 692 5.35 45.84 -11.32
N VAL A 693 4.11 45.55 -10.92
CA VAL A 693 3.47 46.15 -9.74
C VAL A 693 3.67 45.31 -8.47
N LEU A 694 3.63 43.98 -8.58
CA LEU A 694 3.57 43.07 -7.43
C LEU A 694 4.91 42.41 -7.05
N VAL A 695 5.92 42.43 -7.93
CA VAL A 695 7.19 41.69 -7.74
C VAL A 695 8.40 42.61 -7.86
N GLU A 696 8.43 43.51 -8.84
CA GLU A 696 9.54 44.45 -9.05
C GLU A 696 9.91 45.25 -7.79
N PRO A 697 8.96 45.79 -6.99
CA PRO A 697 9.27 46.51 -5.74
C PRO A 697 10.01 45.71 -4.67
N TYR A 698 10.05 44.37 -4.76
CA TYR A 698 10.82 43.53 -3.83
C TYR A 698 12.29 43.37 -4.23
N ARG A 699 12.67 43.65 -5.49
CA ARG A 699 14.09 43.66 -5.90
C ARG A 699 14.87 44.76 -5.20
N GLU A 700 14.19 45.87 -4.92
CA GLU A 700 14.71 47.04 -4.19
C GLU A 700 15.02 46.78 -2.71
N LEU A 701 14.69 45.59 -2.18
CA LEU A 701 15.21 45.13 -0.89
C LEU A 701 16.72 44.80 -0.95
N THR A 702 17.36 44.89 -2.11
CA THR A 702 18.83 44.83 -2.28
C THR A 702 19.50 46.21 -2.27
N THR A 703 18.71 47.28 -2.39
CA THR A 703 19.17 48.69 -2.52
C THR A 703 18.72 49.53 -1.32
N ILE A 704 18.41 48.89 -0.19
CA ILE A 704 17.94 49.55 1.05
C ILE A 704 18.87 50.71 1.43
N TRP A 705 18.29 51.91 1.52
CA TRP A 705 18.95 53.17 1.84
C TRP A 705 20.11 53.59 0.92
N SER A 706 20.23 53.02 -0.28
CA SER A 706 21.24 53.40 -1.28
C SER A 706 21.11 54.83 -1.82
N GLY A 707 19.93 55.45 -1.71
CA GLY A 707 19.61 56.76 -2.29
C GLY A 707 19.25 56.74 -3.78
N THR A 708 19.31 55.60 -4.47
CA THR A 708 19.07 55.49 -5.92
C THR A 708 17.60 55.27 -6.28
N THR A 709 17.12 55.89 -7.37
CA THR A 709 15.74 55.73 -7.86
C THR A 709 15.64 54.79 -9.08
N PRO A 710 14.90 53.66 -8.99
CA PRO A 710 14.64 52.73 -10.09
C PRO A 710 13.87 53.30 -11.29
N ALA A 711 13.94 52.59 -12.42
CA ALA A 711 13.14 52.83 -13.62
C ALA A 711 11.94 51.85 -13.71
N VAL A 712 10.87 52.26 -14.40
CA VAL A 712 9.61 51.48 -14.48
C VAL A 712 9.49 50.74 -15.82
N PRO A 713 9.33 49.39 -15.83
CA PRO A 713 9.07 48.61 -17.04
C PRO A 713 7.75 48.96 -17.76
N PRO A 714 7.68 48.78 -19.10
CA PRO A 714 6.47 49.02 -19.88
C PRO A 714 5.39 47.95 -19.64
N VAL A 715 4.11 48.34 -19.77
CA VAL A 715 2.93 47.49 -19.52
C VAL A 715 1.91 47.59 -20.66
N ALA A 716 1.26 46.48 -21.03
CA ALA A 716 0.37 46.41 -22.19
C ALA A 716 -1.11 46.79 -21.90
N TRP A 717 -1.70 47.63 -22.77
CA TRP A 717 -3.13 48.02 -22.70
C TRP A 717 -4.10 46.84 -22.88
N SER A 718 -3.69 45.76 -23.56
CA SER A 718 -4.47 44.52 -23.69
C SER A 718 -4.71 43.83 -22.34
N THR A 719 -3.74 43.90 -21.42
CA THR A 719 -3.88 43.39 -20.05
C THR A 719 -4.88 44.23 -19.25
N VAL A 720 -4.82 45.56 -19.35
CA VAL A 720 -5.80 46.46 -18.72
C VAL A 720 -7.21 46.15 -19.23
N ALA A 721 -7.38 46.00 -20.56
CA ALA A 721 -8.66 45.64 -21.15
C ALA A 721 -9.17 44.25 -20.72
N ALA A 722 -8.29 43.25 -20.64
CA ALA A 722 -8.66 41.91 -20.19
C ALA A 722 -9.04 41.85 -18.70
N LEU A 723 -8.37 42.62 -17.84
CA LEU A 723 -8.74 42.78 -16.42
C LEU A 723 -10.10 43.48 -16.27
N LEU A 724 -10.40 44.51 -17.07
CA LEU A 724 -11.70 45.19 -17.07
C LEU A 724 -12.84 44.30 -17.59
N LEU A 725 -12.61 43.52 -18.66
CA LEU A 725 -13.57 42.51 -19.13
C LEU A 725 -13.82 41.41 -18.08
N THR A 726 -12.78 41.03 -17.33
CA THR A 726 -12.89 40.07 -16.23
C THR A 726 -13.62 40.67 -15.03
N ALA A 727 -13.42 41.96 -14.73
CA ALA A 727 -14.18 42.68 -13.72
C ALA A 727 -15.67 42.80 -14.09
N LEU A 728 -15.99 42.98 -15.38
CA LEU A 728 -17.36 42.92 -15.90
C LEU A 728 -17.98 41.52 -15.72
N ALA A 729 -17.24 40.46 -16.05
CA ALA A 729 -17.69 39.08 -15.84
C ALA A 729 -17.92 38.76 -14.33
N ALA A 730 -17.03 39.22 -13.46
CA ALA A 730 -17.14 39.09 -12.01
C ALA A 730 -18.33 39.87 -11.43
N ALA A 731 -18.55 41.12 -11.90
CA ALA A 731 -19.70 41.92 -11.52
C ALA A 731 -21.02 41.27 -11.99
N LEU A 732 -21.07 40.75 -13.22
CA LEU A 732 -22.23 40.06 -13.77
C LEU A 732 -22.54 38.78 -12.98
N ALA A 733 -21.53 37.99 -12.61
CA ALA A 733 -21.70 36.85 -11.71
C ALA A 733 -22.19 37.27 -10.31
N GLY A 734 -21.67 38.37 -9.74
CA GLY A 734 -22.11 38.92 -8.45
C GLY A 734 -23.56 39.44 -8.43
N LEU A 735 -24.03 40.00 -9.55
CA LEU A 735 -25.44 40.38 -9.71
C LEU A 735 -26.38 39.17 -9.79
N LEU A 736 -25.91 38.06 -10.37
CA LEU A 736 -26.71 36.84 -10.57
C LEU A 736 -26.78 35.96 -9.33
N THR A 737 -25.68 35.80 -8.59
CA THR A 737 -25.68 35.13 -7.27
C THR A 737 -26.55 35.86 -6.25
N GLY A 738 -26.71 37.18 -6.39
CA GLY A 738 -27.67 37.96 -5.60
C GLY A 738 -29.14 37.64 -5.85
N ARG A 739 -29.51 37.01 -6.99
CA ARG A 739 -30.91 36.72 -7.36
C ARG A 739 -31.45 35.40 -6.84
N THR A 740 -30.60 34.46 -6.41
CA THR A 740 -31.03 33.12 -5.96
C THR A 740 -31.24 33.01 -4.45
N ALA A 741 -30.84 34.03 -3.68
CA ALA A 741 -30.92 34.06 -2.22
C ALA A 741 -32.34 34.42 -1.70
N SER A 742 -33.33 33.54 -1.93
CA SER A 742 -34.64 33.67 -1.27
C SER A 742 -34.53 33.39 0.24
N PRO A 743 -35.08 34.24 1.13
CA PRO A 743 -34.84 34.17 2.58
C PRO A 743 -35.45 32.95 3.30
N ALA A 744 -36.16 32.07 2.59
CA ALA A 744 -36.83 30.90 3.16
C ALA A 744 -35.87 29.85 3.76
N LEU A 745 -34.67 29.68 3.20
CA LEU A 745 -33.72 28.65 3.69
C LEU A 745 -33.00 29.04 4.99
N LEU A 746 -32.94 30.33 5.34
CA LEU A 746 -32.17 30.82 6.49
C LEU A 746 -32.89 30.68 7.84
N ARG A 747 -34.14 30.20 7.86
CA ARG A 747 -34.85 29.81 9.11
C ARG A 747 -34.62 28.35 9.52
N ALA A 748 -33.83 27.58 8.77
CA ALA A 748 -33.57 26.16 9.05
C ALA A 748 -32.33 25.91 9.93
N THR A 749 -31.72 26.95 10.49
CA THR A 749 -30.43 26.86 11.22
C THR A 749 -30.45 27.63 12.54
N ASP A 750 -31.38 27.29 13.43
CA ASP A 750 -31.23 27.60 14.87
C ASP A 750 -30.22 26.62 15.51
N PRO A 751 -29.15 27.10 16.19
CA PRO A 751 -28.10 26.25 16.74
C PRO A 751 -28.45 25.71 18.14
N ALA A 752 -29.56 24.98 18.26
CA ALA A 752 -30.04 24.45 19.55
C ALA A 752 -30.66 23.04 19.43
N GLY A 753 -29.82 22.00 19.34
CA GLY A 753 -30.28 20.61 19.33
C GLY A 753 -29.13 19.59 19.30
N ASN A 754 -28.83 18.96 20.45
CA ASN A 754 -27.79 17.94 20.55
C ASN A 754 -28.31 16.56 20.14
N GLY A 755 -27.75 15.98 19.07
CA GLY A 755 -27.98 14.58 18.67
C GLY A 755 -26.84 14.07 17.78
N PRO A 756 -26.40 12.80 17.92
CA PRO A 756 -25.29 12.27 17.14
C PRO A 756 -25.71 11.96 15.68
N PRO A 757 -24.80 12.15 14.69
CA PRO A 757 -25.13 11.95 13.28
C PRO A 757 -25.24 10.46 12.91
N SER A 758 -26.44 10.02 12.55
CA SER A 758 -26.66 8.72 11.89
C SER A 758 -26.41 8.83 10.38
N ALA A 759 -25.80 7.81 9.78
CA ALA A 759 -25.42 7.84 8.37
C ALA A 759 -26.64 7.77 7.43
N ALA A 760 -26.64 8.61 6.39
CA ALA A 760 -27.68 8.61 5.36
C ALA A 760 -27.46 7.46 4.36
N ALA A 761 -28.48 6.60 4.19
CA ALA A 761 -28.55 5.61 3.11
C ALA A 761 -29.22 6.22 1.86
N PRO A 762 -28.84 5.80 0.64
CA PRO A 762 -29.40 6.33 -0.60
C PRO A 762 -30.81 5.79 -0.90
N ALA A 763 -31.63 6.59 -1.58
CA ALA A 763 -32.99 6.21 -1.97
C ALA A 763 -33.02 5.09 -3.03
N GLY A 764 -33.90 4.10 -2.84
CA GLY A 764 -34.22 3.03 -3.79
C GLY A 764 -35.73 2.95 -4.03
N ASN A 765 -36.13 2.80 -5.30
CA ASN A 765 -37.54 2.85 -5.69
C ASN A 765 -38.34 1.59 -5.33
N ARG A 766 -39.66 1.78 -5.11
CA ARG A 766 -40.66 0.71 -5.08
C ARG A 766 -40.68 -0.08 -6.41
N PRO A 767 -41.07 -1.36 -6.35
CA PRO A 767 -42.11 -1.89 -7.22
C PRO A 767 -43.32 -2.38 -6.40
N ALA A 768 -44.40 -2.78 -7.08
CA ALA A 768 -45.62 -3.31 -6.46
C ALA A 768 -45.97 -4.71 -7.00
N SER A 769 -46.67 -5.49 -6.16
CA SER A 769 -47.53 -6.65 -6.48
C SER A 769 -47.03 -7.77 -7.42
N ALA A 770 -46.89 -8.99 -6.90
CA ALA A 770 -47.83 -10.11 -7.17
C ALA A 770 -47.46 -11.41 -6.40
N ALA A 771 -48.50 -12.17 -6.01
CA ALA A 771 -48.65 -13.65 -5.84
C ALA A 771 -47.41 -14.60 -5.90
N ASP A 772 -47.34 -15.76 -5.24
CA ASP A 772 -48.16 -16.51 -4.24
C ASP A 772 -47.31 -17.75 -3.76
N PRO A 773 -47.80 -18.80 -3.06
CA PRO A 773 -48.29 -18.83 -1.67
C PRO A 773 -47.62 -19.98 -0.82
N ALA A 774 -48.17 -20.25 0.38
CA ALA A 774 -48.00 -21.46 1.22
C ALA A 774 -46.63 -21.72 1.92
N GLY A 775 -46.64 -22.32 3.13
CA GLY A 775 -45.38 -22.62 3.85
C GLY A 775 -45.40 -23.18 5.29
N ASN A 776 -46.54 -23.21 6.01
CA ASN A 776 -46.75 -23.79 7.35
C ASN A 776 -46.05 -23.12 8.57
N GLY A 777 -46.71 -23.20 9.74
CA GLY A 777 -46.16 -22.84 11.06
C GLY A 777 -45.48 -24.04 11.76
N PRO A 778 -45.33 -24.06 13.11
CA PRO A 778 -46.43 -23.75 14.05
C PRO A 778 -46.09 -22.88 15.30
N LEU A 779 -47.14 -22.59 16.08
CA LEU A 779 -47.27 -22.59 17.58
C LEU A 779 -45.98 -22.68 18.43
N SER A 780 -45.81 -21.99 19.57
CA SER A 780 -46.63 -21.01 20.34
C SER A 780 -45.68 -20.20 21.28
N ASP A 781 -45.97 -19.56 22.45
CA ASP A 781 -47.13 -19.51 23.38
C ASP A 781 -47.05 -18.30 24.37
N ALA A 782 -48.07 -18.17 25.25
CA ALA A 782 -48.14 -17.40 26.53
C ALA A 782 -47.93 -15.87 26.59
N GLY A 783 -48.89 -15.18 27.25
CA GLY A 783 -48.75 -13.83 27.87
C GLY A 783 -48.87 -13.95 29.41
N PRO A 784 -49.56 -13.04 30.16
CA PRO A 784 -50.11 -11.72 29.82
C PRO A 784 -49.99 -10.63 30.96
N ALA A 785 -50.75 -9.52 30.82
CA ALA A 785 -51.31 -8.65 31.89
C ALA A 785 -50.47 -7.54 32.58
N GLY A 786 -51.18 -6.53 33.15
CA GLY A 786 -50.69 -5.38 33.93
C GLY A 786 -50.38 -4.13 33.09
N ASP A 787 -51.22 -3.11 32.90
CA ASP A 787 -52.51 -2.66 33.50
C ASP A 787 -52.42 -1.71 34.73
N SER A 788 -53.27 -0.67 34.75
CA SER A 788 -53.47 0.40 35.77
C SER A 788 -52.32 1.42 36.05
N SER A 789 -52.53 2.63 36.62
CA SER A 789 -53.66 3.62 36.56
C SER A 789 -53.29 4.93 37.29
N SER A 790 -54.03 6.05 37.02
CA SER A 790 -54.10 7.28 37.86
C SER A 790 -52.81 8.13 37.97
N SER A 791 -52.74 9.39 38.43
CA SER A 791 -53.68 10.52 38.67
C SER A 791 -52.82 11.78 39.02
N ALA A 792 -53.24 13.05 38.99
CA ALA A 792 -54.43 13.76 38.48
C ALA A 792 -54.06 15.27 38.33
N ALA A 793 -54.90 16.20 38.86
CA ALA A 793 -54.67 17.64 39.07
C ALA A 793 -54.69 18.58 37.86
N ASP A 794 -55.91 18.77 37.31
CA ASP A 794 -56.38 20.01 36.67
C ASP A 794 -56.48 21.16 37.74
N PRO A 795 -56.58 22.46 37.39
CA PRO A 795 -57.91 22.98 37.01
C PRO A 795 -57.97 24.13 35.98
N ALA A 796 -58.84 23.93 34.99
CA ALA A 796 -59.91 24.83 34.52
C ALA A 796 -59.56 26.14 33.77
N GLY A 797 -60.33 26.41 32.70
CA GLY A 797 -60.17 27.60 31.85
C GLY A 797 -61.06 27.63 30.59
N ASP A 798 -62.32 27.19 30.72
CA ASP A 798 -63.49 27.36 29.83
C ASP A 798 -63.33 27.50 28.29
N SER A 799 -63.91 26.53 27.58
CA SER A 799 -64.43 26.72 26.20
C SER A 799 -65.88 27.23 26.26
N PRO A 800 -66.44 27.86 25.20
CA PRO A 800 -67.16 27.04 24.20
C PRO A 800 -66.97 27.60 22.75
N PRO A 801 -67.88 27.51 21.75
CA PRO A 801 -67.52 26.88 20.49
C PRO A 801 -67.54 27.82 19.27
N SER A 802 -67.15 27.28 18.11
CA SER A 802 -67.23 27.94 16.81
C SER A 802 -68.67 28.19 16.32
N PRO A 803 -68.83 29.25 15.50
CA PRO A 803 -69.54 29.09 14.24
C PRO A 803 -68.69 29.54 13.03
N ALA A 804 -69.13 29.17 11.83
CA ALA A 804 -68.45 29.56 10.59
C ALA A 804 -68.68 31.05 10.24
N GLY A 805 -67.67 31.70 9.67
CA GLY A 805 -67.75 33.05 9.12
C GLY A 805 -66.78 33.22 7.95
N ASN A 806 -67.31 33.59 6.77
CA ASN A 806 -66.49 33.82 5.59
C ASN A 806 -65.72 35.15 5.72
N GLY A 807 -64.39 35.09 5.66
CA GLY A 807 -63.49 36.25 5.57
C GLY A 807 -62.65 36.19 4.28
N PRO A 808 -62.22 37.34 3.71
CA PRO A 808 -61.61 37.35 2.38
C PRO A 808 -60.23 36.68 2.34
N ILE A 809 -59.88 36.14 1.16
CA ILE A 809 -58.51 35.79 0.81
C ILE A 809 -57.72 37.10 0.75
N GLU A 810 -56.75 37.29 1.65
CA GLU A 810 -55.76 38.36 1.49
C GLU A 810 -54.99 38.13 0.18
N PRO A 811 -54.92 39.13 -0.72
CA PRO A 811 -54.10 39.01 -1.92
C PRO A 811 -52.63 38.92 -1.50
N ALA A 812 -51.93 37.87 -1.94
CA ALA A 812 -50.51 37.71 -1.67
C ALA A 812 -49.75 38.97 -2.11
N GLY A 813 -49.18 39.69 -1.13
CA GLY A 813 -48.50 40.97 -1.37
C GLY A 813 -47.45 40.82 -2.48
N PRO A 814 -47.29 41.85 -3.35
CA PRO A 814 -46.48 41.72 -4.56
C PRO A 814 -45.07 41.26 -4.22
N ALA A 815 -44.66 40.13 -4.78
CA ALA A 815 -43.38 39.50 -4.51
C ALA A 815 -42.26 40.52 -4.76
N GLY A 816 -41.61 40.96 -3.67
CA GLY A 816 -40.69 42.09 -3.69
C GLY A 816 -39.61 41.89 -4.76
N ALA A 817 -39.55 42.83 -5.71
CA ALA A 817 -38.65 42.73 -6.85
C ALA A 817 -37.21 42.49 -6.36
N PRO A 818 -36.48 41.49 -6.92
CA PRO A 818 -35.19 41.09 -6.38
C PRO A 818 -34.17 42.22 -6.52
N ILE A 819 -33.93 42.92 -5.41
CA ILE A 819 -33.05 44.09 -5.33
C ILE A 819 -31.65 43.63 -5.79
N PRO A 820 -31.08 44.22 -6.85
CA PRO A 820 -29.78 43.79 -7.33
C PRO A 820 -28.73 44.09 -6.27
N ASN A 821 -28.00 43.04 -5.83
CA ASN A 821 -26.93 43.14 -4.86
C ASN A 821 -25.68 43.80 -5.46
N TRP A 822 -25.79 45.09 -5.77
CA TRP A 822 -24.69 45.94 -6.27
C TRP A 822 -23.46 45.88 -5.37
N ARG A 823 -23.63 45.68 -4.06
CA ARG A 823 -22.55 45.45 -3.09
C ARG A 823 -21.74 44.19 -3.40
N ALA A 824 -22.39 43.09 -3.79
CA ALA A 824 -21.71 41.85 -4.15
C ALA A 824 -20.96 41.99 -5.49
N ALA A 825 -21.58 42.65 -6.48
CA ALA A 825 -20.94 42.96 -7.76
C ALA A 825 -19.72 43.90 -7.58
N ALA A 826 -19.84 44.93 -6.73
CA ALA A 826 -18.76 45.83 -6.39
C ALA A 826 -17.61 45.10 -5.68
N MET A 827 -17.88 44.30 -4.64
CA MET A 827 -16.85 43.50 -3.97
C MET A 827 -16.14 42.50 -4.90
N ALA A 828 -16.84 41.94 -5.89
CA ALA A 828 -16.24 41.05 -6.87
C ALA A 828 -15.34 41.77 -7.91
N ALA A 829 -15.68 43.00 -8.30
CA ALA A 829 -14.90 43.80 -9.25
C ALA A 829 -13.77 44.62 -8.60
N MET A 830 -13.94 45.07 -7.36
CA MET A 830 -13.01 45.93 -6.62
C MET A 830 -11.54 45.44 -6.59
N PRO A 831 -11.19 44.16 -6.39
CA PRO A 831 -9.80 43.72 -6.44
C PRO A 831 -9.18 43.88 -7.84
N LEU A 832 -9.93 43.59 -8.91
CA LEU A 832 -9.46 43.72 -10.30
C LEU A 832 -9.28 45.20 -10.69
N ILE A 833 -10.18 46.06 -10.23
CA ILE A 833 -10.07 47.52 -10.42
C ILE A 833 -8.88 48.09 -9.61
N GLY A 834 -8.71 47.66 -8.36
CA GLY A 834 -7.60 48.09 -7.51
C GLY A 834 -6.22 47.68 -8.06
N LEU A 835 -6.16 46.59 -8.81
CA LEU A 835 -4.97 46.11 -9.52
C LEU A 835 -4.73 46.88 -10.83
N ALA A 836 -5.80 47.28 -11.53
CA ALA A 836 -5.73 48.07 -12.75
C ALA A 836 -5.21 49.51 -12.53
N ILE A 837 -5.38 50.10 -11.34
CA ILE A 837 -4.89 51.45 -11.01
C ILE A 837 -3.36 51.57 -11.11
N PRO A 838 -2.54 50.83 -10.33
CA PRO A 838 -1.09 50.90 -10.44
C PRO A 838 -0.56 50.38 -11.79
N LEU A 839 -1.25 49.42 -12.43
CA LEU A 839 -0.95 49.01 -13.81
C LEU A 839 -1.15 50.16 -14.81
N ALA A 840 -2.17 51.01 -14.65
CA ALA A 840 -2.35 52.18 -15.49
C ALA A 840 -1.27 53.25 -15.25
N PHE A 841 -0.81 53.41 -14.01
CA PHE A 841 0.34 54.28 -13.69
C PHE A 841 1.66 53.77 -14.30
N ALA A 842 1.84 52.45 -14.41
CA ALA A 842 2.97 51.85 -15.13
C ALA A 842 2.82 51.97 -16.66
N ALA A 843 1.65 51.66 -17.22
CA ALA A 843 1.35 51.79 -18.64
C ALA A 843 1.40 53.25 -19.15
N ALA A 844 1.22 54.22 -18.25
CA ALA A 844 1.39 55.65 -18.52
C ALA A 844 2.84 56.17 -18.27
N GLY A 845 3.77 55.33 -17.82
CA GLY A 845 5.19 55.68 -17.67
C GLY A 845 5.53 56.62 -16.50
N THR A 846 4.83 56.51 -15.37
CA THR A 846 5.12 57.36 -14.18
C THR A 846 6.42 56.96 -13.46
N SER A 847 7.07 57.90 -12.77
CA SER A 847 8.39 57.73 -12.15
C SER A 847 8.35 57.06 -10.76
N TRP A 848 9.46 56.47 -10.33
CA TRP A 848 9.63 55.97 -8.96
C TRP A 848 9.81 57.14 -7.98
N PRO A 849 9.25 57.09 -6.74
CA PRO A 849 8.47 56.02 -6.13
C PRO A 849 6.94 56.17 -6.30
N ALA A 850 6.43 56.90 -7.30
CA ALA A 850 4.98 57.10 -7.45
C ALA A 850 4.22 55.78 -7.67
N VAL A 851 4.78 54.84 -8.44
CA VAL A 851 4.21 53.49 -8.65
C VAL A 851 4.06 52.71 -7.33
N PRO A 852 5.13 52.40 -6.56
CA PRO A 852 4.97 51.69 -5.29
C PRO A 852 4.18 52.47 -4.23
N ILE A 853 4.23 53.80 -4.19
CA ILE A 853 3.39 54.59 -3.28
C ILE A 853 1.90 54.48 -3.67
N SER A 854 1.55 54.48 -4.95
CA SER A 854 0.18 54.22 -5.39
C SER A 854 -0.30 52.83 -4.96
N GLY A 855 0.59 51.82 -5.04
CA GLY A 855 0.36 50.48 -4.50
C GLY A 855 0.15 50.47 -2.99
N LEU A 856 1.02 51.16 -2.23
CA LEU A 856 0.92 51.27 -0.78
C LEU A 856 -0.40 51.92 -0.35
N VAL A 857 -0.79 53.02 -1.00
CA VAL A 857 -2.04 53.75 -0.69
C VAL A 857 -3.27 52.92 -1.04
N VAL A 858 -3.33 52.32 -2.24
CA VAL A 858 -4.47 51.46 -2.64
C VAL A 858 -4.53 50.19 -1.77
N GLY A 859 -3.38 49.62 -1.41
CA GLY A 859 -3.27 48.47 -0.52
C GLY A 859 -3.73 48.76 0.91
N LEU A 860 -3.21 49.81 1.55
CA LEU A 860 -3.63 50.20 2.89
C LEU A 860 -5.11 50.64 2.93
N ALA A 861 -5.58 51.41 1.94
CA ALA A 861 -7.00 51.77 1.84
C ALA A 861 -7.90 50.55 1.64
N GLY A 862 -7.48 49.60 0.81
CA GLY A 862 -8.20 48.33 0.59
C GLY A 862 -8.21 47.42 1.82
N LEU A 863 -7.11 47.37 2.59
CA LEU A 863 -7.05 46.68 3.88
C LEU A 863 -7.97 47.32 4.94
N ILE A 864 -7.98 48.66 5.03
CA ILE A 864 -8.90 49.39 5.93
C ILE A 864 -10.36 49.14 5.49
N ALA A 865 -10.67 49.21 4.21
CA ALA A 865 -12.00 48.90 3.68
C ALA A 865 -12.43 47.46 3.98
N ALA A 866 -11.52 46.48 3.88
CA ALA A 866 -11.77 45.09 4.25
C ALA A 866 -11.96 44.90 5.77
N ALA A 867 -11.17 45.57 6.60
CA ALA A 867 -11.30 45.56 8.06
C ALA A 867 -12.61 46.22 8.56
N LEU A 868 -13.15 47.15 7.77
CA LEU A 868 -14.42 47.83 7.98
C LEU A 868 -15.59 47.23 7.16
N ALA A 869 -15.38 46.12 6.47
CA ALA A 869 -16.42 45.34 5.79
C ALA A 869 -16.96 44.22 6.72
N PRO A 870 -18.10 43.58 6.39
CA PRO A 870 -18.43 42.29 6.98
C PRO A 870 -17.51 41.19 6.45
N ALA A 871 -17.16 40.23 7.30
CA ALA A 871 -16.34 39.07 6.93
C ALA A 871 -17.04 38.23 5.85
N SER A 872 -16.37 38.01 4.73
CA SER A 872 -16.78 37.09 3.67
C SER A 872 -15.55 36.52 2.96
N ALA A 873 -15.71 35.41 2.23
CA ALA A 873 -14.61 34.84 1.44
C ALA A 873 -14.08 35.83 0.38
N GLY A 874 -14.95 36.67 -0.20
CA GLY A 874 -14.55 37.76 -1.08
C GLY A 874 -13.73 38.83 -0.35
N THR A 875 -14.19 39.25 0.84
CA THR A 875 -13.48 40.21 1.70
C THR A 875 -12.07 39.73 2.02
N LEU A 876 -11.88 38.44 2.32
CA LEU A 876 -10.58 37.84 2.62
C LEU A 876 -9.68 37.78 1.38
N LEU A 877 -10.19 37.40 0.20
CA LEU A 877 -9.40 37.38 -1.03
C LEU A 877 -8.97 38.80 -1.46
N SER A 878 -9.86 39.79 -1.32
CA SER A 878 -9.52 41.20 -1.52
C SER A 878 -8.46 41.67 -0.52
N ALA A 879 -8.59 41.32 0.77
CA ALA A 879 -7.60 41.68 1.79
C ALA A 879 -6.22 41.07 1.52
N LEU A 880 -6.14 39.84 0.98
CA LEU A 880 -4.87 39.24 0.56
C LEU A 880 -4.23 40.00 -0.61
N LEU A 881 -5.00 40.38 -1.63
CA LEU A 881 -4.49 41.17 -2.76
C LEU A 881 -4.04 42.57 -2.32
N PHE A 882 -4.85 43.27 -1.54
CA PHE A 882 -4.51 44.59 -1.00
C PHE A 882 -3.34 44.52 0.00
N GLY A 883 -3.19 43.41 0.74
CA GLY A 883 -2.02 43.14 1.57
C GLY A 883 -0.75 42.91 0.76
N ALA A 884 -0.81 42.14 -0.32
CA ALA A 884 0.32 41.95 -1.24
C ALA A 884 0.74 43.28 -1.90
N LEU A 885 -0.24 44.11 -2.29
CA LEU A 885 0.00 45.43 -2.88
C LEU A 885 0.58 46.43 -1.86
N ALA A 886 0.11 46.41 -0.60
CA ALA A 886 0.67 47.21 0.47
C ALA A 886 2.10 46.78 0.82
N ALA A 887 2.38 45.48 0.87
CA ALA A 887 3.72 44.95 1.13
C ALA A 887 4.70 45.24 -0.03
N ALA A 888 4.26 45.16 -1.29
CA ALA A 888 5.04 45.59 -2.45
C ALA A 888 5.34 47.10 -2.38
N GLY A 889 4.34 47.93 -2.07
CA GLY A 889 4.51 49.37 -1.90
C GLY A 889 5.46 49.74 -0.75
N LEU A 890 5.45 48.98 0.34
CA LEU A 890 6.40 49.12 1.44
C LEU A 890 7.82 48.71 1.02
N ALA A 891 7.99 47.58 0.32
CA ALA A 891 9.30 47.14 -0.18
C ALA A 891 9.92 48.17 -1.14
N GLY A 892 9.14 48.69 -2.08
CA GLY A 892 9.58 49.74 -3.03
C GLY A 892 9.86 51.11 -2.41
N SER A 893 9.56 51.29 -1.11
CA SER A 893 9.90 52.49 -0.34
C SER A 893 11.28 52.42 0.34
N THR A 894 11.90 51.22 0.41
CA THR A 894 13.15 51.01 1.14
C THR A 894 14.43 51.67 0.58
N PRO A 895 14.57 52.03 -0.72
CA PRO A 895 15.80 52.67 -1.23
C PRO A 895 16.17 54.02 -0.63
N THR A 896 15.27 54.69 0.11
CA THR A 896 15.57 55.94 0.82
C THR A 896 14.98 55.92 2.22
N HIS A 897 15.70 56.49 3.21
CA HIS A 897 15.17 56.62 4.57
C HIS A 897 13.86 57.41 4.60
N GLY A 898 13.71 58.47 3.78
CA GLY A 898 12.50 59.28 3.72
C GLY A 898 11.26 58.51 3.26
N ALA A 899 11.37 57.70 2.21
CA ALA A 899 10.27 56.84 1.77
C ALA A 899 10.02 55.68 2.76
N THR A 900 11.08 55.11 3.36
CA THR A 900 10.97 54.09 4.42
C THR A 900 10.19 54.59 5.63
N LEU A 901 10.57 55.76 6.18
CA LEU A 901 9.96 56.36 7.37
C LEU A 901 8.52 56.78 7.12
N THR A 902 8.21 57.34 5.95
CA THR A 902 6.82 57.68 5.59
C THR A 902 5.95 56.44 5.40
N ALA A 903 6.48 55.38 4.77
CA ALA A 903 5.75 54.12 4.61
C ALA A 903 5.53 53.39 5.95
N LEU A 904 6.53 53.37 6.85
CA LEU A 904 6.38 52.85 8.21
C LEU A 904 5.39 53.68 9.04
N GLY A 905 5.40 55.01 8.91
CA GLY A 905 4.42 55.90 9.54
C GLY A 905 2.99 55.61 9.07
N LEU A 906 2.78 55.51 7.75
CA LEU A 906 1.49 55.13 7.16
C LEU A 906 1.04 53.73 7.63
N LEU A 907 1.98 52.77 7.74
CA LEU A 907 1.70 51.43 8.25
C LEU A 907 1.29 51.45 9.72
N VAL A 908 1.97 52.21 10.58
CA VAL A 908 1.59 52.36 12.01
C VAL A 908 0.20 52.99 12.13
N VAL A 909 -0.11 54.02 11.36
CA VAL A 909 -1.44 54.67 11.35
C VAL A 909 -2.53 53.70 10.88
N ALA A 910 -2.33 53.01 9.74
CA ALA A 910 -3.28 52.04 9.22
C ALA A 910 -3.47 50.86 10.19
N ALA A 911 -2.39 50.35 10.79
CA ALA A 911 -2.42 49.27 11.76
C ALA A 911 -3.12 49.68 13.07
N ALA A 912 -2.96 50.92 13.54
CA ALA A 912 -3.70 51.47 14.68
C ALA A 912 -5.20 51.66 14.37
N VAL A 913 -5.56 52.13 13.17
CA VAL A 913 -6.96 52.20 12.72
C VAL A 913 -7.58 50.81 12.67
N ILE A 914 -6.90 49.83 12.07
CA ILE A 914 -7.35 48.44 11.99
C ILE A 914 -7.43 47.80 13.40
N GLY A 915 -6.47 48.08 14.28
CA GLY A 915 -6.43 47.62 15.67
C GLY A 915 -7.56 48.18 16.55
N THR A 916 -7.98 49.42 16.32
CA THR A 916 -9.04 50.08 17.12
C THR A 916 -10.45 49.90 16.55
N SER A 917 -10.61 49.94 15.23
CA SER A 917 -11.90 49.97 14.54
C SER A 917 -12.27 48.69 13.78
N GLY A 918 -11.33 47.75 13.60
CA GLY A 918 -11.57 46.49 12.91
C GLY A 918 -12.69 45.66 13.56
N ARG A 919 -13.62 45.13 12.76
CA ARG A 919 -14.78 44.40 13.29
C ARG A 919 -14.40 43.10 13.97
N ASP A 920 -13.60 42.29 13.30
CA ASP A 920 -13.21 40.98 13.82
C ASP A 920 -12.05 41.06 14.81
N LEU A 921 -12.08 40.17 15.81
CA LEU A 921 -10.99 40.01 16.77
C LEU A 921 -9.64 39.74 16.07
N ALA A 922 -9.64 38.86 15.07
CA ALA A 922 -8.45 38.51 14.30
C ALA A 922 -7.86 39.72 13.56
N VAL A 923 -8.74 40.55 12.96
CA VAL A 923 -8.36 41.76 12.25
C VAL A 923 -7.76 42.80 13.21
N ARG A 924 -8.37 43.04 14.38
CA ARG A 924 -7.78 43.92 15.40
C ARG A 924 -6.45 43.39 15.91
N THR A 925 -6.31 42.08 16.17
CA THR A 925 -5.02 41.51 16.58
C THR A 925 -3.94 41.66 15.51
N ALA A 926 -4.28 41.54 14.23
CA ALA A 926 -3.34 41.81 13.15
C ALA A 926 -2.91 43.28 13.17
N GLY A 927 -3.85 44.22 13.32
CA GLY A 927 -3.54 45.64 13.49
C GLY A 927 -2.59 45.91 14.67
N TRP A 928 -2.89 45.39 15.87
CA TRP A 928 -2.02 45.58 17.03
C TRP A 928 -0.63 44.93 16.89
N VAL A 929 -0.54 43.74 16.26
CA VAL A 929 0.74 43.06 16.00
C VAL A 929 1.56 43.82 14.97
N THR A 930 0.98 44.13 13.81
CA THR A 930 1.67 44.88 12.74
C THR A 930 2.09 46.26 13.22
N GLY A 931 1.26 46.94 14.02
CA GLY A 931 1.62 48.22 14.64
C GLY A 931 2.80 48.10 15.61
N ALA A 932 2.80 47.10 16.50
CA ALA A 932 3.90 46.89 17.45
C ALA A 932 5.22 46.49 16.75
N VAL A 933 5.16 45.67 15.69
CA VAL A 933 6.33 45.33 14.87
C VAL A 933 6.82 46.55 14.08
N ALA A 934 5.92 47.34 13.49
CA ALA A 934 6.27 48.56 12.77
C ALA A 934 6.88 49.63 13.69
N VAL A 935 6.47 49.73 14.96
CA VAL A 935 7.12 50.58 15.97
C VAL A 935 8.54 50.08 16.29
N GLY A 936 8.78 48.76 16.36
CA GLY A 936 10.13 48.21 16.51
C GLY A 936 11.03 48.49 15.30
N ALA A 937 10.50 48.34 14.07
CA ALA A 937 11.21 48.69 12.84
C ALA A 937 11.44 50.22 12.74
N LEU A 938 10.50 51.05 13.18
CA LEU A 938 10.66 52.50 13.23
C LEU A 938 11.73 52.92 14.25
N ALA A 939 11.81 52.25 15.42
CA ALA A 939 12.87 52.49 16.40
C ALA A 939 14.27 52.11 15.87
N TYR A 940 14.40 50.98 15.16
CA TYR A 940 15.63 50.61 14.47
C TYR A 940 16.00 51.65 13.40
N THR A 941 15.10 51.91 12.45
CA THR A 941 15.38 52.77 11.28
C THR A 941 15.56 54.25 11.62
N SER A 942 15.02 54.72 12.74
CA SER A 942 15.31 56.07 13.26
C SER A 942 16.61 56.13 14.07
N GLY A 943 16.99 55.07 14.79
CA GLY A 943 18.29 54.98 15.46
C GLY A 943 19.46 54.88 14.48
N ASP A 944 19.28 54.10 13.42
CA ASP A 944 20.19 53.96 12.28
C ASP A 944 20.35 55.30 11.52
N ALA A 945 19.24 55.92 11.12
CA ALA A 945 19.25 57.24 10.47
C ALA A 945 19.75 58.39 11.38
N ALA A 946 19.85 58.16 12.70
CA ALA A 946 20.45 59.08 13.67
C ALA A 946 21.92 58.76 14.02
N GLY A 947 22.50 57.69 13.45
CA GLY A 947 23.90 57.32 13.64
C GLY A 947 24.23 56.69 15.01
N LEU A 948 23.28 56.00 15.65
CA LEU A 948 23.54 55.26 16.89
C LEU A 948 24.40 54.01 16.65
N ASN A 949 25.17 53.60 17.67
CA ASN A 949 25.94 52.35 17.65
C ASN A 949 25.09 51.11 18.00
N GLY A 950 25.62 49.91 17.80
CA GLY A 950 24.92 48.63 18.04
C GLY A 950 24.22 48.55 19.40
N ASP A 951 24.97 48.72 20.50
CA ASP A 951 24.44 48.83 21.87
C ASP A 951 23.29 49.87 22.00
N GLY A 952 23.41 51.04 21.34
CA GLY A 952 22.39 52.09 21.35
C GLY A 952 21.12 51.71 20.60
N ILE A 953 21.25 51.06 19.44
CA ILE A 953 20.13 50.52 18.66
C ILE A 953 19.46 49.36 19.43
N ALA A 954 20.25 48.47 20.05
CA ALA A 954 19.75 47.40 20.91
C ALA A 954 18.88 47.94 22.06
N LEU A 955 19.31 49.02 22.73
CA LEU A 955 18.54 49.70 23.77
C LEU A 955 17.28 50.39 23.23
N ALA A 956 17.33 51.02 22.05
CA ALA A 956 16.14 51.58 21.39
C ALA A 956 15.11 50.49 21.03
N VAL A 957 15.55 49.34 20.53
CA VAL A 957 14.69 48.19 20.23
C VAL A 957 14.14 47.56 21.53
N LEU A 958 14.94 47.48 22.60
CA LEU A 958 14.46 47.02 23.92
C LEU A 958 13.42 47.99 24.53
N ALA A 959 13.57 49.30 24.31
CA ALA A 959 12.55 50.29 24.67
C ALA A 959 11.25 50.09 23.87
N ALA A 960 11.33 49.79 22.57
CA ALA A 960 10.15 49.42 21.78
C ALA A 960 9.49 48.12 22.29
N ALA A 961 10.28 47.12 22.71
CA ALA A 961 9.77 45.91 23.37
C ALA A 961 9.04 46.22 24.69
N ALA A 962 9.57 47.16 25.49
CA ALA A 962 8.91 47.63 26.72
C ALA A 962 7.60 48.39 26.43
N VAL A 963 7.55 49.22 25.38
CA VAL A 963 6.32 49.88 24.91
C VAL A 963 5.29 48.84 24.47
N ALA A 964 5.68 47.79 23.73
CA ALA A 964 4.79 46.68 23.39
C ALA A 964 4.31 45.91 24.63
N ALA A 965 5.16 45.71 25.65
CA ALA A 965 4.78 45.09 26.92
C ALA A 965 3.76 45.95 27.71
N ALA A 966 3.90 47.28 27.66
CA ALA A 966 2.96 48.24 28.24
C ALA A 966 1.62 48.28 27.48
N LEU A 967 1.64 48.25 26.14
CA LEU A 967 0.44 48.12 25.32
C LEU A 967 -0.30 46.81 25.63
N ASN A 968 0.42 45.70 25.78
CA ASN A 968 -0.15 44.44 26.27
C ASN A 968 -0.81 44.59 27.66
N TRP A 969 -0.23 45.35 28.61
CA TRP A 969 -0.89 45.59 29.90
C TRP A 969 -2.23 46.34 29.76
N ILE A 970 -2.27 47.38 28.93
CA ILE A 970 -3.49 48.15 28.64
C ILE A 970 -4.53 47.23 27.97
N LEU A 971 -4.11 46.41 27.01
CA LEU A 971 -4.98 45.44 26.34
C LEU A 971 -5.48 44.35 27.31
N VAL A 972 -4.69 43.86 28.28
CA VAL A 972 -5.19 42.92 29.30
C VAL A 972 -6.38 43.51 30.08
N ARG A 973 -6.39 44.83 30.33
CA ARG A 973 -7.46 45.51 31.07
C ARG A 973 -8.74 45.72 30.25
N TYR A 974 -8.63 46.08 28.96
CA TYR A 974 -9.78 46.51 28.14
C TYR A 974 -10.15 45.54 27.00
N ARG A 975 -9.20 44.76 26.50
CA ARG A 975 -9.32 43.85 25.34
C ARG A 975 -8.48 42.57 25.57
N PRO A 976 -8.72 41.76 26.62
CA PRO A 976 -7.79 40.71 27.05
C PRO A 976 -7.47 39.64 25.99
N ARG A 977 -8.36 39.44 25.00
CA ARG A 977 -8.11 38.54 23.85
C ARG A 977 -7.08 39.09 22.86
N GLU A 978 -6.90 40.41 22.81
CA GLU A 978 -6.00 41.12 21.90
C GLU A 978 -4.59 41.32 22.49
N ALA A 979 -4.45 41.19 23.81
CA ALA A 979 -3.20 41.37 24.53
C ALA A 979 -2.15 40.26 24.26
N THR A 980 -2.59 39.00 24.28
CA THR A 980 -1.71 37.81 24.13
C THR A 980 -0.74 37.87 22.94
N PRO A 981 -1.16 38.20 21.70
CA PRO A 981 -0.22 38.30 20.58
C PRO A 981 0.72 39.51 20.70
N VAL A 982 0.29 40.64 21.28
CA VAL A 982 1.17 41.80 21.53
C VAL A 982 2.22 41.46 22.59
N ALA A 983 1.88 40.63 23.59
CA ALA A 983 2.86 40.10 24.54
C ALA A 983 3.93 39.25 23.84
N ALA A 984 3.57 38.48 22.79
CA ALA A 984 4.52 37.70 22.01
C ALA A 984 5.44 38.60 21.17
N VAL A 985 4.92 39.65 20.54
CA VAL A 985 5.74 40.67 19.85
C VAL A 985 6.75 41.29 20.82
N ALA A 986 6.31 41.66 22.02
CA ALA A 986 7.21 42.20 23.05
C ALA A 986 8.35 41.23 23.42
N GLN A 987 8.08 39.92 23.54
CA GLN A 987 9.16 38.93 23.74
C GLN A 987 10.10 38.86 22.53
N SER A 988 9.58 38.81 21.30
CA SER A 988 10.44 38.70 20.11
C SER A 988 11.30 39.95 19.89
N THR A 989 10.76 41.15 20.15
CA THR A 989 11.52 42.40 20.03
C THR A 989 12.62 42.50 21.09
N ALA A 990 12.39 41.99 22.31
CA ALA A 990 13.44 41.88 23.33
C ALA A 990 14.53 40.84 22.96
N VAL A 991 14.18 39.77 22.26
CA VAL A 991 15.15 38.81 21.70
C VAL A 991 15.92 39.41 20.52
N VAL A 992 15.30 40.25 19.69
CA VAL A 992 16.04 41.02 18.65
C VAL A 992 17.03 41.98 19.30
N ALA A 993 16.65 42.69 20.37
CA ALA A 993 17.58 43.52 21.14
C ALA A 993 18.76 42.71 21.71
N LEU A 994 18.55 41.45 22.13
CA LEU A 994 19.60 40.55 22.60
C LEU A 994 20.58 40.13 21.49
N PHE A 995 20.11 40.00 20.24
CA PHE A 995 20.97 39.71 19.08
C PHE A 995 21.69 40.94 18.51
N LEU A 996 21.34 42.15 18.95
CA LEU A 996 21.98 43.41 18.55
C LEU A 996 23.11 43.86 19.50
N THR A 997 23.45 43.06 20.52
CA THR A 997 24.57 43.36 21.43
C THR A 997 25.87 42.66 21.02
N ASP A 998 26.98 43.41 20.96
CA ASP A 998 28.27 42.93 20.44
C ASP A 998 29.07 42.02 21.42
N SER A 999 28.55 41.71 22.62
CA SER A 999 29.28 40.91 23.62
C SER A 999 28.38 40.13 24.60
N ALA A 1000 28.93 39.04 25.17
CA ALA A 1000 28.24 38.19 26.16
C ALA A 1000 27.87 38.94 27.46
N GLU A 1001 28.68 39.90 27.89
CA GLU A 1001 28.38 40.78 29.04
C GLU A 1001 27.12 41.63 28.76
N ARG A 1002 27.08 42.30 27.60
CA ARG A 1002 25.92 43.09 27.16
C ARG A 1002 24.68 42.22 26.99
N ALA A 1003 24.83 41.01 26.46
CA ALA A 1003 23.75 40.04 26.37
C ALA A 1003 23.21 39.63 27.75
N ALA A 1004 24.08 39.40 28.74
CA ALA A 1004 23.68 39.12 30.12
C ALA A 1004 22.95 40.32 30.78
N ILE A 1005 23.36 41.55 30.47
CA ILE A 1005 22.66 42.79 30.89
C ILE A 1005 21.25 42.84 30.28
N VAL A 1006 21.10 42.61 28.96
CA VAL A 1006 19.78 42.61 28.29
C VAL A 1006 18.87 41.50 28.85
N CYS A 1007 19.38 40.30 29.10
CA CYS A 1007 18.64 39.23 29.79
C CYS A 1007 18.18 39.66 31.20
N THR A 1008 19.03 40.36 31.95
CA THR A 1008 18.72 40.81 33.32
C THR A 1008 17.66 41.94 33.33
N LEU A 1009 17.80 42.92 32.43
CA LEU A 1009 16.80 43.98 32.24
C LEU A 1009 15.45 43.40 31.79
N TRP A 1010 15.44 42.48 30.83
CA TRP A 1010 14.20 41.85 30.36
C TRP A 1010 13.55 40.96 31.43
N SER A 1011 14.34 40.20 32.19
CA SER A 1011 13.80 39.44 33.32
C SER A 1011 13.19 40.35 34.37
N THR A 1012 13.75 41.54 34.61
CA THR A 1012 13.14 42.55 35.50
C THR A 1012 11.74 42.95 35.01
N VAL A 1013 11.55 43.16 33.70
CA VAL A 1013 10.21 43.41 33.11
C VAL A 1013 9.26 42.22 33.31
N LEU A 1014 9.76 40.98 33.18
CA LEU A 1014 8.99 39.76 33.41
C LEU A 1014 8.61 39.55 34.90
N VAL A 1015 9.50 39.90 35.84
CA VAL A 1015 9.24 39.85 37.29
C VAL A 1015 8.18 40.89 37.69
N VAL A 1016 8.32 42.14 37.22
CA VAL A 1016 7.29 43.17 37.41
C VAL A 1016 5.94 42.66 36.87
N ARG A 1017 5.93 42.05 35.67
CA ARG A 1017 4.72 41.45 35.09
C ARG A 1017 4.13 40.32 35.93
N ALA A 1018 4.95 39.51 36.59
CA ALA A 1018 4.50 38.42 37.45
C ALA A 1018 3.86 38.89 38.78
N VAL A 1019 4.29 40.05 39.30
CA VAL A 1019 3.82 40.59 40.59
C VAL A 1019 2.51 41.38 40.47
N LEU A 1020 2.21 41.97 39.30
CA LEU A 1020 1.05 42.85 39.10
C LEU A 1020 -0.31 42.26 39.58
N PRO A 1021 -1.20 43.07 40.16
CA PRO A 1021 -2.54 42.66 40.60
C PRO A 1021 -3.45 42.31 39.41
N GLY A 1022 -4.43 41.43 39.64
CA GLY A 1022 -5.42 40.98 38.64
C GLY A 1022 -5.02 39.76 37.80
N GLU A 1023 -3.74 39.39 37.77
CA GLU A 1023 -3.26 38.22 37.02
C GLU A 1023 -3.56 36.87 37.70
N SER A 1024 -3.89 35.85 36.90
CA SER A 1024 -4.21 34.51 37.42
C SER A 1024 -2.98 33.80 38.01
N ARG A 1025 -3.17 32.90 38.99
CA ARG A 1025 -2.08 32.06 39.55
C ARG A 1025 -1.30 31.31 38.46
N ARG A 1026 -1.96 30.93 37.35
CA ARG A 1026 -1.31 30.30 36.18
C ARG A 1026 -0.52 31.31 35.31
N THR A 1027 -1.01 32.54 35.13
CA THR A 1027 -0.28 33.57 34.36
C THR A 1027 0.95 34.03 35.13
N ARG A 1028 0.82 34.29 36.43
CA ARG A 1028 1.93 34.66 37.31
C ARG A 1028 3.02 33.59 37.33
N PHE A 1029 2.65 32.31 37.43
CA PHE A 1029 3.59 31.19 37.33
C PHE A 1029 4.31 31.13 35.97
N ARG A 1030 3.62 31.44 34.86
CA ARG A 1030 4.26 31.52 33.52
C ARG A 1030 5.28 32.65 33.43
N TYR A 1031 4.95 33.85 33.91
CA TYR A 1031 5.90 34.98 33.89
C TYR A 1031 7.08 34.76 34.85
N ALA A 1032 6.85 34.19 36.03
CA ALA A 1032 7.92 33.80 36.95
C ALA A 1032 8.83 32.71 36.37
N LEU A 1033 8.26 31.71 35.67
CA LEU A 1033 9.05 30.68 34.97
C LEU A 1033 9.85 31.28 33.80
N ALA A 1034 9.25 32.19 33.02
CA ALA A 1034 9.97 32.89 31.97
C ALA A 1034 11.14 33.72 32.53
N ALA A 1035 10.89 34.53 33.57
CA ALA A 1035 11.93 35.29 34.27
C ALA A 1035 13.07 34.41 34.80
N ALA A 1036 12.75 33.25 35.40
CA ALA A 1036 13.73 32.29 35.89
C ALA A 1036 14.56 31.67 34.75
N LEU A 1037 13.95 31.37 33.61
CA LEU A 1037 14.67 30.85 32.43
C LEU A 1037 15.52 31.93 31.76
N THR A 1038 15.06 33.18 31.67
CA THR A 1038 15.86 34.31 31.16
C THR A 1038 17.05 34.63 32.08
N VAL A 1039 16.89 34.50 33.40
CA VAL A 1039 18.01 34.63 34.36
C VAL A 1039 18.95 33.45 34.30
N LEU A 1040 18.47 32.22 34.11
CA LEU A 1040 19.33 31.06 33.91
C LEU A 1040 20.15 31.16 32.60
N LEU A 1041 19.56 31.72 31.54
CA LEU A 1041 20.29 32.06 30.31
C LEU A 1041 21.34 33.16 30.57
N GLY A 1042 20.97 34.23 31.29
CA GLY A 1042 21.93 35.26 31.70
C GLY A 1042 23.08 34.72 32.56
N TRP A 1043 22.79 33.75 33.45
CA TRP A 1043 23.79 33.04 34.25
C TRP A 1043 24.73 32.19 33.39
N TRP A 1044 24.23 31.47 32.38
CA TRP A 1044 25.09 30.75 31.44
C TRP A 1044 25.92 31.67 30.56
N LEU A 1045 25.35 32.78 30.04
CA LEU A 1045 26.09 33.79 29.29
C LEU A 1045 27.20 34.43 30.14
N PHE A 1046 26.91 34.68 31.42
CA PHE A 1046 27.90 35.15 32.39
C PHE A 1046 29.00 34.12 32.64
N LEU A 1047 28.67 32.83 32.88
CA LEU A 1047 29.65 31.75 33.04
C LEU A 1047 30.53 31.57 31.81
N VAL A 1048 29.97 31.70 30.60
CA VAL A 1048 30.74 31.68 29.35
C VAL A 1048 31.67 32.89 29.25
N SER A 1049 31.27 34.07 29.73
CA SER A 1049 32.16 35.25 29.80
C SER A 1049 33.29 35.15 30.85
N ILE A 1050 33.32 34.08 31.66
CA ILE A 1050 34.38 33.81 32.65
C ILE A 1050 34.94 32.38 32.56
N GLU A 1051 34.78 31.71 31.41
CA GLU A 1051 35.49 30.48 31.01
C GLU A 1051 35.52 29.32 32.04
N VAL A 1052 34.34 28.90 32.54
CA VAL A 1052 34.22 27.77 33.48
C VAL A 1052 33.96 26.44 32.75
N ASP A 1053 34.80 25.42 32.96
CA ASP A 1053 34.68 24.10 32.29
C ASP A 1053 33.82 23.04 33.02
N THR A 1054 33.60 23.17 34.33
CA THR A 1054 32.99 22.08 35.12
C THR A 1054 31.50 21.85 34.80
N PRO A 1055 31.09 20.69 34.24
CA PRO A 1055 29.72 20.48 33.76
C PRO A 1055 28.67 20.49 34.88
N GLU A 1056 29.07 20.21 36.12
CA GLU A 1056 28.21 20.28 37.30
C GLU A 1056 27.70 21.72 37.55
N VAL A 1057 28.50 22.76 37.27
CA VAL A 1057 28.12 24.16 37.51
C VAL A 1057 27.03 24.65 36.55
N TYR A 1058 26.98 24.10 35.32
CA TYR A 1058 25.92 24.36 34.35
C TYR A 1058 24.65 23.57 34.65
N THR A 1059 24.80 22.30 35.06
CA THR A 1059 23.70 21.33 35.16
C THR A 1059 22.98 21.35 36.51
N LEU A 1060 23.68 21.56 37.63
CA LEU A 1060 23.06 21.52 38.97
C LEU A 1060 22.02 22.63 39.21
N PRO A 1061 22.21 23.91 38.80
CA PRO A 1061 21.18 24.94 38.95
C PRO A 1061 19.91 24.60 38.15
N ALA A 1062 20.08 24.08 36.93
CA ALA A 1062 18.97 23.64 36.07
C ALA A 1062 18.25 22.41 36.65
N ALA A 1063 18.98 21.43 37.18
CA ALA A 1063 18.42 20.24 37.82
C ALA A 1063 17.66 20.60 39.10
N ALA A 1064 18.19 21.50 39.94
CA ALA A 1064 17.52 21.99 41.14
C ALA A 1064 16.20 22.71 40.81
N LEU A 1065 16.22 23.61 39.83
CA LEU A 1065 15.02 24.28 39.32
C LEU A 1065 13.99 23.26 38.78
N ALA A 1066 14.44 22.25 38.02
CA ALA A 1066 13.57 21.21 37.48
C ALA A 1066 12.95 20.31 38.56
N VAL A 1067 13.70 19.90 39.59
CA VAL A 1067 13.16 19.15 40.74
C VAL A 1067 12.13 19.98 41.51
N PHE A 1068 12.40 21.26 41.75
CA PHE A 1068 11.47 22.17 42.44
C PHE A 1068 10.16 22.37 41.66
N LEU A 1069 10.24 22.58 40.35
CA LEU A 1069 9.08 22.67 39.46
C LEU A 1069 8.30 21.34 39.39
N GLY A 1070 9.00 20.20 39.36
CA GLY A 1070 8.39 18.87 39.40
C GLY A 1070 7.64 18.59 40.71
N TRP A 1071 8.20 19.02 41.84
CA TRP A 1071 7.57 18.93 43.16
C TRP A 1071 6.32 19.81 43.26
N LEU A 1072 6.40 21.08 42.84
CA LEU A 1072 5.25 21.98 42.73
C LEU A 1072 4.15 21.39 41.84
N ALA A 1073 4.51 20.85 40.67
CA ALA A 1073 3.58 20.26 39.73
C ALA A 1073 2.84 19.04 40.32
N ARG A 1074 3.52 18.17 41.07
CA ARG A 1074 2.86 17.04 41.77
C ARG A 1074 2.04 17.49 42.98
N ARG A 1075 2.39 18.59 43.65
CA ARG A 1075 1.58 19.17 44.74
C ARG A 1075 0.24 19.70 44.23
N ASP A 1076 0.22 20.40 43.10
CA ASP A 1076 -1.02 20.87 42.47
C ASP A 1076 -1.75 19.75 41.66
N ARG A 1077 -1.09 18.62 41.37
CA ARG A 1077 -1.67 17.46 40.65
C ARG A 1077 -1.12 16.11 41.16
N PRO A 1078 -1.73 15.49 42.20
CA PRO A 1078 -1.21 14.26 42.79
C PRO A 1078 -1.16 13.06 41.82
N GLY A 1079 -2.05 13.02 40.83
CA GLY A 1079 -2.10 12.00 39.77
C GLY A 1079 -1.02 12.12 38.69
N LEU A 1080 -0.10 13.10 38.74
CA LEU A 1080 1.02 13.14 37.81
C LEU A 1080 1.99 11.97 38.06
N PRO A 1081 2.31 11.15 37.04
CA PRO A 1081 3.19 10.00 37.18
C PRO A 1081 4.60 10.46 37.53
N SER A 1082 5.23 9.77 38.49
CA SER A 1082 6.52 10.20 39.05
C SER A 1082 7.65 10.34 38.02
N TRP A 1083 7.59 9.54 36.95
CA TRP A 1083 8.57 9.56 35.86
C TRP A 1083 8.60 10.88 35.08
N THR A 1084 7.46 11.52 34.81
CA THR A 1084 7.46 12.80 34.08
C THR A 1084 7.81 13.99 34.97
N ALA A 1085 7.54 13.90 36.28
CA ALA A 1085 7.83 14.98 37.22
C ALA A 1085 9.30 15.03 37.66
N TYR A 1086 9.97 13.88 37.78
CA TYR A 1086 11.34 13.81 38.33
C TYR A 1086 12.36 13.12 37.42
N GLY A 1087 11.93 12.25 36.49
CA GLY A 1087 12.83 11.49 35.61
C GLY A 1087 13.83 12.36 34.85
N PRO A 1088 13.39 13.40 34.11
CA PRO A 1088 14.30 14.29 33.37
C PRO A 1088 15.29 15.04 34.27
N ALA A 1089 14.86 15.47 35.47
CA ALA A 1089 15.70 16.21 36.40
C ALA A 1089 16.75 15.32 37.06
N LEU A 1090 16.39 14.08 37.43
CA LEU A 1090 17.33 13.07 37.93
C LEU A 1090 18.28 12.57 36.84
N ALA A 1091 17.81 12.48 35.59
CA ALA A 1091 18.67 12.18 34.44
C ALA A 1091 19.72 13.28 34.22
N ALA A 1092 19.32 14.55 34.24
CA ALA A 1092 20.25 15.69 34.14
C ALA A 1092 21.24 15.76 35.31
N ALA A 1093 20.86 15.31 36.51
CA ALA A 1093 21.72 15.29 37.69
C ALA A 1093 22.71 14.11 37.74
N PHE A 1094 22.41 12.97 37.09
CA PHE A 1094 23.21 11.74 37.23
C PHE A 1094 23.85 11.22 35.94
N LEU A 1095 23.22 11.39 34.77
CA LEU A 1095 23.76 10.85 33.52
C LEU A 1095 25.12 11.46 33.10
N PRO A 1096 25.38 12.78 33.26
CA PRO A 1096 26.69 13.34 32.93
C PRO A 1096 27.81 12.66 33.72
N THR A 1097 27.65 12.54 35.05
CA THR A 1097 28.65 11.90 35.93
C THR A 1097 28.75 10.39 35.66
N LEU A 1098 27.64 9.70 35.40
CA LEU A 1098 27.62 8.28 35.05
C LEU A 1098 28.38 8.00 33.75
N ALA A 1099 28.24 8.88 32.74
CA ALA A 1099 28.92 8.72 31.46
C ALA A 1099 30.45 8.86 31.59
N VAL A 1100 30.93 9.82 32.38
CA VAL A 1100 32.37 9.97 32.65
C VAL A 1100 32.91 8.74 33.41
N ILE A 1101 32.16 8.22 34.39
CA ILE A 1101 32.54 7.00 35.12
C ILE A 1101 32.57 5.77 34.20
N ALA A 1102 31.61 5.62 33.29
CA ALA A 1102 31.55 4.49 32.37
C ALA A 1102 32.74 4.42 31.39
N GLY A 1103 33.42 5.55 31.15
CA GLY A 1103 34.66 5.62 30.37
C GLY A 1103 35.94 5.59 31.21
N SER A 1104 35.87 5.48 32.54
CA SER A 1104 37.06 5.51 33.41
C SER A 1104 37.89 4.22 33.33
N THR A 1105 39.21 4.38 33.23
CA THR A 1105 40.18 3.29 33.07
C THR A 1105 40.87 2.97 34.41
N SER A 1106 41.94 2.16 34.37
CA SER A 1106 42.86 1.98 35.49
C SER A 1106 43.58 3.27 35.92
N ASP A 1107 43.78 4.19 34.98
CA ASP A 1107 44.78 5.25 35.09
C ASP A 1107 44.16 6.59 35.56
N ASP A 1108 42.89 6.84 35.20
CA ASP A 1108 42.02 7.78 35.91
C ASP A 1108 40.78 7.05 36.45
N PRO A 1109 40.85 6.49 37.67
CA PRO A 1109 39.75 5.72 38.27
C PRO A 1109 38.66 6.59 38.91
N GLN A 1110 38.81 7.92 38.97
CA GLN A 1110 37.79 8.88 39.42
C GLN A 1110 37.03 8.53 40.72
N TYR A 1111 37.71 7.96 41.73
CA TYR A 1111 37.07 7.43 42.95
C TYR A 1111 36.08 8.40 43.63
N ALA A 1112 36.39 9.70 43.68
CA ALA A 1112 35.51 10.71 44.26
C ALA A 1112 34.19 10.86 43.48
N ARG A 1113 34.23 10.84 42.14
CA ARG A 1113 33.03 10.89 41.28
C ARG A 1113 32.22 9.60 41.42
N ARG A 1114 32.87 8.43 41.43
CA ARG A 1114 32.22 7.13 41.67
C ARG A 1114 31.48 7.11 43.02
N LEU A 1115 32.14 7.53 44.09
CA LEU A 1115 31.57 7.57 45.44
C LEU A 1115 30.41 8.58 45.56
N LEU A 1116 30.59 9.82 45.07
CA LEU A 1116 29.55 10.85 45.12
C LEU A 1116 28.32 10.48 44.29
N LEU A 1117 28.49 9.83 43.13
CA LEU A 1117 27.37 9.32 42.35
C LEU A 1117 26.65 8.18 43.09
N GLY A 1118 27.38 7.24 43.69
CA GLY A 1118 26.80 6.16 44.49
C GLY A 1118 26.00 6.67 45.71
N VAL A 1119 26.56 7.63 46.45
CA VAL A 1119 25.90 8.29 47.58
C VAL A 1119 24.69 9.10 47.13
N GLY A 1120 24.79 9.84 46.02
CA GLY A 1120 23.67 10.59 45.44
C GLY A 1120 22.53 9.68 44.97
N ALA A 1121 22.84 8.60 44.25
CA ALA A 1121 21.88 7.60 43.82
C ALA A 1121 21.19 6.90 45.01
N LEU A 1122 21.95 6.58 46.07
CA LEU A 1122 21.41 6.03 47.32
C LEU A 1122 20.52 7.04 48.07
N ALA A 1123 20.89 8.31 48.13
CA ALA A 1123 20.07 9.36 48.73
C ALA A 1123 18.73 9.54 47.98
N VAL A 1124 18.75 9.50 46.64
CA VAL A 1124 17.56 9.59 45.80
C VAL A 1124 16.70 8.31 45.87
N LEU A 1125 17.31 7.13 45.96
CA LEU A 1125 16.64 5.85 46.24
C LEU A 1125 15.86 5.94 47.57
N VAL A 1126 16.54 6.35 48.65
CA VAL A 1126 15.97 6.42 50.00
C VAL A 1126 14.89 7.51 50.11
N ALA A 1127 15.10 8.67 49.49
CA ALA A 1127 14.08 9.72 49.39
C ALA A 1127 12.84 9.24 48.62
N GLY A 1128 13.05 8.53 47.49
CA GLY A 1128 12.00 7.88 46.72
C GLY A 1128 11.21 6.86 47.52
N ALA A 1129 11.90 5.98 48.25
CA ALA A 1129 11.30 4.94 49.07
C ALA A 1129 10.46 5.53 50.22
N ARG A 1130 11.00 6.52 50.95
CA ARG A 1130 10.28 7.24 52.01
C ARG A 1130 9.04 7.97 51.48
N ALA A 1131 9.14 8.63 50.33
CA ALA A 1131 8.02 9.33 49.69
C ALA A 1131 7.07 8.38 48.93
N ARG A 1132 7.37 7.07 48.86
CA ARG A 1132 6.66 6.03 48.08
C ARG A 1132 6.50 6.39 46.59
N VAL A 1133 7.57 6.92 45.99
CA VAL A 1133 7.61 7.41 44.61
C VAL A 1133 8.49 6.48 43.75
N GLN A 1134 7.94 5.91 42.68
CA GLN A 1134 8.63 4.92 41.86
C GLN A 1134 9.87 5.47 41.12
N ALA A 1135 9.76 6.60 40.40
CA ALA A 1135 10.86 7.05 39.53
C ALA A 1135 12.19 7.30 40.27
N PRO A 1136 12.25 7.96 41.44
CA PRO A 1136 13.49 8.09 42.20
C PRO A 1136 14.04 6.76 42.71
N VAL A 1137 13.18 5.80 43.09
CA VAL A 1137 13.61 4.44 43.49
C VAL A 1137 14.21 3.68 42.31
N VAL A 1138 13.55 3.68 41.15
CA VAL A 1138 14.06 2.94 39.98
C VAL A 1138 15.28 3.62 39.36
N ALA A 1139 15.35 4.96 39.36
CA ALA A 1139 16.55 5.69 38.92
C ALA A 1139 17.75 5.43 39.85
N GLY A 1140 17.58 5.61 41.17
CA GLY A 1140 18.65 5.35 42.14
C GLY A 1140 19.09 3.89 42.16
N GLY A 1141 18.12 2.95 42.17
CA GLY A 1141 18.39 1.52 42.14
C GLY A 1141 19.00 1.04 40.82
N GLY A 1142 18.59 1.60 39.69
CA GLY A 1142 19.18 1.32 38.37
C GLY A 1142 20.64 1.78 38.28
N VAL A 1143 20.94 3.01 38.74
CA VAL A 1143 22.33 3.50 38.82
C VAL A 1143 23.18 2.62 39.75
N LEU A 1144 22.67 2.27 40.94
CA LEU A 1144 23.36 1.37 41.87
C LEU A 1144 23.60 -0.04 41.27
N THR A 1145 22.64 -0.58 40.51
CA THR A 1145 22.78 -1.90 39.86
C THR A 1145 23.78 -1.85 38.71
N LEU A 1146 23.82 -0.77 37.93
CA LEU A 1146 24.80 -0.59 36.86
C LEU A 1146 26.22 -0.44 37.41
N VAL A 1147 26.39 0.31 38.52
CA VAL A 1147 27.67 0.37 39.25
C VAL A 1147 28.06 -1.02 39.76
N ALA A 1148 27.16 -1.74 40.45
CA ALA A 1148 27.47 -3.08 40.96
C ALA A 1148 27.77 -4.11 39.86
N LEU A 1149 27.11 -4.04 38.70
CA LEU A 1149 27.39 -4.91 37.55
C LEU A 1149 28.74 -4.60 36.90
N HIS A 1150 29.14 -3.32 36.85
CA HIS A 1150 30.46 -2.90 36.38
C HIS A 1150 31.59 -3.49 37.23
N GLU A 1151 31.40 -3.61 38.55
CA GLU A 1151 32.34 -4.31 39.43
C GLU A 1151 32.35 -5.83 39.15
N VAL A 1152 31.18 -6.49 39.04
CA VAL A 1152 31.08 -7.96 38.84
C VAL A 1152 31.70 -8.43 37.50
N ILE A 1153 31.58 -7.63 36.44
CA ILE A 1153 32.13 -7.97 35.12
C ILE A 1153 33.66 -8.13 35.16
N GLN A 1154 34.36 -7.46 36.07
CA GLN A 1154 35.82 -7.53 36.21
C GLN A 1154 36.34 -8.86 36.81
N PHE A 1155 35.45 -9.80 37.17
CA PHE A 1155 35.79 -11.09 37.80
C PHE A 1155 35.39 -12.35 37.01
N TRP A 1156 34.84 -12.22 35.78
CA TRP A 1156 34.13 -13.33 35.13
C TRP A 1156 35.02 -14.44 34.50
N ASP A 1157 36.28 -14.16 34.16
CA ASP A 1157 37.12 -15.02 33.30
C ASP A 1157 37.71 -16.30 33.97
N LEU A 1158 37.11 -16.76 35.08
CA LEU A 1158 37.69 -17.77 35.97
C LEU A 1158 37.05 -19.19 35.87
N VAL A 1159 36.24 -19.49 34.84
CA VAL A 1159 35.41 -20.73 34.79
C VAL A 1159 35.55 -21.56 33.48
N PRO A 1160 35.87 -22.89 33.55
CA PRO A 1160 35.97 -23.78 32.38
C PRO A 1160 34.64 -24.17 31.68
N ARG A 1161 34.73 -24.56 30.40
CA ARG A 1161 33.58 -24.60 29.46
C ARG A 1161 32.90 -25.95 29.17
N TRP A 1162 33.48 -27.11 29.53
CA TRP A 1162 32.92 -28.42 29.13
C TRP A 1162 31.83 -28.97 30.06
N VAL A 1163 31.86 -28.58 31.34
CA VAL A 1163 30.95 -29.05 32.40
C VAL A 1163 29.45 -28.87 32.07
N PRO A 1164 28.99 -27.75 31.46
CA PRO A 1164 27.56 -27.55 31.19
C PRO A 1164 26.93 -28.53 30.18
N LEU A 1165 27.72 -29.11 29.26
CA LEU A 1165 27.19 -29.91 28.15
C LEU A 1165 26.84 -31.35 28.55
N ALA A 1166 27.74 -32.02 29.28
CA ALA A 1166 27.55 -33.42 29.68
C ALA A 1166 26.34 -33.61 30.61
N VAL A 1167 26.08 -32.62 31.48
CA VAL A 1167 24.96 -32.61 32.43
C VAL A 1167 23.60 -32.57 31.73
N GLY A 1168 23.49 -31.88 30.59
CA GLY A 1168 22.23 -31.72 29.87
C GLY A 1168 21.69 -33.02 29.26
N GLY A 1169 22.56 -33.84 28.66
CA GLY A 1169 22.15 -35.09 28.00
C GLY A 1169 21.61 -36.15 28.97
N LEU A 1170 22.30 -36.32 30.11
CA LEU A 1170 21.94 -37.30 31.15
C LEU A 1170 20.59 -36.98 31.82
N LEU A 1171 20.30 -35.69 32.05
CA LEU A 1171 19.03 -35.24 32.64
C LEU A 1171 17.81 -35.60 31.78
N LEU A 1172 17.89 -35.41 30.46
CA LEU A 1172 16.75 -35.63 29.56
C LEU A 1172 16.31 -37.10 29.50
N VAL A 1173 17.26 -38.05 29.51
CA VAL A 1173 16.97 -39.50 29.46
C VAL A 1173 16.35 -40.01 30.76
N GLY A 1174 16.77 -39.50 31.92
CA GLY A 1174 16.17 -39.86 33.22
C GLY A 1174 14.73 -39.35 33.39
N ILE A 1175 14.43 -38.17 32.85
CA ILE A 1175 13.07 -37.59 32.87
C ILE A 1175 12.13 -38.35 31.91
N ALA A 1176 12.64 -38.82 30.77
CA ALA A 1176 11.84 -39.58 29.79
C ALA A 1176 11.29 -40.91 30.35
N THR A 1177 12.17 -41.70 30.97
CA THR A 1177 11.86 -43.08 31.40
C THR A 1177 10.93 -43.15 32.60
N THR A 1178 11.03 -42.19 33.53
CA THR A 1178 10.20 -42.14 34.75
C THR A 1178 8.73 -41.75 34.48
N MET A 1179 8.43 -41.08 33.37
CA MET A 1179 7.05 -40.70 32.99
C MET A 1179 6.19 -41.88 32.53
N GLU A 1180 6.77 -42.83 31.78
CA GLU A 1180 6.05 -44.02 31.27
C GLU A 1180 5.55 -44.91 32.41
N GLN A 1181 6.40 -45.12 33.43
CA GLN A 1181 6.07 -45.91 34.62
C GLN A 1181 4.95 -45.25 35.44
N ARG A 1182 5.15 -43.98 35.86
CA ARG A 1182 4.17 -43.20 36.65
C ARG A 1182 2.78 -43.19 35.99
N ARG A 1183 2.70 -43.11 34.66
CA ARG A 1183 1.42 -43.13 33.93
C ARG A 1183 0.69 -44.48 34.01
N ARG A 1184 1.40 -45.62 34.03
CA ARG A 1184 0.77 -46.94 34.20
C ARG A 1184 0.24 -47.13 35.61
N ASP A 1185 0.98 -46.69 36.62
CA ASP A 1185 0.57 -46.85 38.01
C ASP A 1185 -0.58 -45.90 38.38
N LEU A 1186 -0.61 -44.67 37.84
CA LEU A 1186 -1.79 -43.79 37.93
C LEU A 1186 -3.04 -44.38 37.25
N LEU A 1187 -2.89 -45.07 36.11
CA LEU A 1187 -4.02 -45.75 35.46
C LEU A 1187 -4.49 -46.99 36.24
N ARG A 1188 -3.58 -47.74 36.88
CA ARG A 1188 -3.93 -48.82 37.81
C ARG A 1188 -4.67 -48.30 39.04
N LEU A 1189 -4.17 -47.23 39.65
CA LEU A 1189 -4.82 -46.53 40.77
C LEU A 1189 -6.23 -46.04 40.40
N ARG A 1190 -6.37 -45.35 39.27
CA ARG A 1190 -7.69 -44.87 38.81
C ARG A 1190 -8.67 -46.02 38.55
N ASN A 1191 -8.19 -47.13 37.99
CA ASN A 1191 -9.00 -48.33 37.77
C ASN A 1191 -9.18 -49.19 39.03
N ALA A 1192 -8.54 -48.86 40.16
CA ALA A 1192 -8.83 -49.43 41.48
C ALA A 1192 -9.85 -48.57 42.23
N VAL A 1193 -9.67 -47.24 42.23
CA VAL A 1193 -10.63 -46.27 42.79
C VAL A 1193 -11.99 -46.39 42.08
N GLY A 1194 -12.01 -46.44 40.75
CA GLY A 1194 -13.23 -46.70 39.95
C GLY A 1194 -13.76 -48.14 39.99
N ARG A 1195 -13.40 -48.91 41.03
CA ARG A 1195 -14.04 -50.18 41.44
C ARG A 1195 -14.41 -50.19 42.93
N MET A 1196 -14.18 -49.07 43.64
CA MET A 1196 -14.61 -48.82 45.02
C MET A 1196 -15.67 -47.71 45.10
N SER A 1197 -15.89 -46.99 43.98
CA SER A 1197 -17.09 -46.23 43.63
C SER A 1197 -17.98 -47.04 42.70
#